data_AF-A0A369IE37-F1
#
_entry.id   AF-A0A369IE37-F1
#
_cell.length_a   1.000
_cell.length_b   1.000
_cell.length_c   1.000
_cell.angle_alpha   90.00
_cell.angle_beta   90.00
_cell.angle_gamma   90.00
#
_symmetry.space_group_name_H-M   'P 1'
#
loop_
_entity.id
_entity.type
_entity.pdbx_description
1 polymer ?
#
loop_
_entity_poly.entity_id
_entity_poly.type
_entity_poly.pdbx_seq_one_letter_code
_entity_poly.pdbx_strand_id
1 'polypeptide(L)'
;MKKPFLFLLFSLSILSASARILSVRATLNGANMVPANNSTGTGTLIGTYDDVAKVLSFTITYSGLSSNVFNGCIGVGAVNEIGIFIGCKNVLTSPTTTTIGPFSDAHSTAILSGNAFVVLETQSLNAPEIRGKLNIGVDVFDNAAENAFYGIGGYSFSQYTFPAGLQPTPYVHSGPSPQNDFTYVITTNGGAIINSAGVISTTNTNANINIELKGNNVRKFACKVYAYITDATSSSSNIINVTATTNLGNIFTQTANISGTFVGFNVNGNENEYLISVVAQFQSTPSPAAKIALFNIMAGDNSPQNVALNFDGDNDYVSIPSNAGNNTGNYASFTVTCWIKPDATQPSSAINADENDILSKWAGLDAGANNNYPFVARYLNTTQADVNKRGKILVGIWDGTHFPTIVSTTAVNDGKWHHVAFVKTNTTNTLTLYIDGVFNGSITNTITNTTINTTPLQIGRRGNGQNYFRGDIDEVRIWSSNKSQATIQAEMFCKNPNTTALQAAYNFSNGVPHGNNSLITQVQDASTSANHGTLHNFAKTGDASNFMTGQVKYVSGSFSGADNGSSWANGFDNLQSALSNNTCNDLFEVYVAKGFMDYKPSTIGNISESFNIPSGMRIYGGFAGTEKSINERNLALIHSTHQTTLSGDLFGNDNAFNFSANRNDNSILPVKIIGDNVVFDGFTVKGSSSIGVGIYITGANATIKNSRIIDNAFIGLNTIGENTTISHCSSTGNNTVGIFIENSTAIIKESLIANNGSDGIEIYVSNGTRRTSITNSTIAFNADNGIKVNSNGGTSTNTLKNSLIYGNASGGILNVFTDGPLSNTINYSLVQGLTTGPGNLNGNTVNPQFVSPLANSVRSDAGDYRLKWCSKAIGAGTNTGISPLDLDRNPRNFNGTADMGAYEFLGNTPSQVNNSNITGTIDAPTYTGGAIQTITSTAKILAPAGKIDFKAPNAILLSPGFEARGMGKYFEAKIGANVACSN
;
A
#
# COMPACT_ATOMS: atom_id res chain seq x y z
N MET A 1 -39.47 -43.23 40.32
CA MET A 1 -39.16 -41.91 40.93
C MET A 1 -37.75 -41.95 41.52
N LYS A 2 -36.73 -41.54 40.75
CA LYS A 2 -35.38 -41.31 41.25
C LYS A 2 -34.75 -40.18 40.43
N LYS A 3 -34.41 -39.07 41.10
CA LYS A 3 -33.64 -37.94 40.57
C LYS A 3 -32.23 -38.42 40.21
N PRO A 4 -31.60 -38.01 39.08
CA PRO A 4 -30.19 -38.22 38.88
C PRO A 4 -29.40 -37.08 39.53
N PHE A 5 -28.34 -37.48 40.25
CA PHE A 5 -27.32 -36.63 40.84
C PHE A 5 -26.46 -36.00 39.73
N LEU A 6 -26.30 -34.68 39.80
CA LEU A 6 -25.38 -33.90 38.98
C LEU A 6 -23.97 -34.05 39.56
N PHE A 7 -23.07 -34.71 38.83
CA PHE A 7 -21.64 -34.75 39.13
C PHE A 7 -21.00 -33.45 38.65
N LEU A 8 -20.48 -32.67 39.59
CA LEU A 8 -19.67 -31.48 39.33
C LEU A 8 -18.24 -31.93 38.95
N LEU A 9 -17.93 -31.95 37.65
CA LEU A 9 -16.55 -32.04 37.18
C LEU A 9 -15.90 -30.64 37.34
N PHE A 10 -14.99 -30.51 38.31
CA PHE A 10 -14.04 -29.41 38.32
C PHE A 10 -13.11 -29.58 37.12
N SER A 11 -13.34 -28.79 36.07
CA SER A 11 -12.32 -28.51 35.06
C SER A 11 -11.24 -27.66 35.72
N LEU A 12 -10.11 -28.28 36.05
CA LEU A 12 -8.88 -27.57 36.35
C LEU A 12 -8.41 -26.96 35.02
N SER A 13 -8.76 -25.70 34.76
CA SER A 13 -8.18 -24.93 33.66
C SER A 13 -6.71 -24.69 33.98
N ILE A 14 -5.85 -25.61 33.52
CA ILE A 14 -4.44 -25.33 33.36
C ILE A 14 -4.39 -24.24 32.29
N LEU A 15 -4.20 -23.00 32.71
CA LEU A 15 -3.77 -21.91 31.83
C LEU A 15 -2.41 -22.35 31.26
N SER A 16 -2.43 -22.96 30.08
CA SER A 16 -1.22 -23.12 29.28
C SER A 16 -0.81 -21.71 28.86
N ALA A 17 0.37 -21.25 29.29
CA ALA A 17 0.95 -20.02 28.76
C ALA A 17 1.09 -20.18 27.24
N SER A 18 0.40 -19.33 26.47
CA SER A 18 0.55 -19.29 25.01
C SER A 18 1.96 -18.80 24.69
N ALA A 19 2.69 -19.52 23.84
CA ALA A 19 4.04 -19.12 23.43
C ALA A 19 3.98 -17.88 22.52
N ARG A 20 4.75 -16.83 22.85
CA ARG A 20 4.83 -15.60 22.04
C ARG A 20 6.15 -15.58 21.28
N ILE A 21 6.08 -15.63 19.95
CA ILE A 21 7.24 -15.41 19.08
C ILE A 21 7.24 -13.93 18.68
N LEU A 22 8.31 -13.22 19.04
CA LEU A 22 8.46 -11.79 18.81
C LEU A 22 9.44 -11.52 17.69
N SER A 23 9.13 -10.60 16.78
CA SER A 23 10.11 -10.18 15.77
C SER A 23 11.24 -9.38 16.41
N VAL A 24 12.46 -9.56 15.91
CA VAL A 24 13.66 -8.89 16.44
C VAL A 24 14.49 -8.32 15.31
N ARG A 25 14.90 -7.05 15.38
CA ARG A 25 15.78 -6.42 14.37
C ARG A 25 16.80 -5.47 14.98
N ALA A 26 17.91 -5.26 14.30
CA ALA A 26 18.88 -4.21 14.61
C ALA A 26 19.53 -3.66 13.34
N THR A 27 19.78 -2.35 13.30
CA THR A 27 20.62 -1.72 12.27
C THR A 27 21.97 -1.34 12.88
N LEU A 28 23.04 -1.83 12.27
CA LEU A 28 24.41 -1.67 12.74
C LEU A 28 25.16 -0.63 11.90
N ASN A 29 25.81 0.33 12.55
CA ASN A 29 26.72 1.28 11.92
C ASN A 29 27.71 1.85 12.93
N GLY A 30 28.70 2.62 12.46
CA GLY A 30 29.69 3.28 13.31
C GLY A 30 29.12 4.40 14.19
N ALA A 31 28.04 5.07 13.75
CA ALA A 31 27.39 6.13 14.52
C ALA A 31 26.68 5.61 15.79
N ASN A 32 26.24 4.35 15.75
CA ASN A 32 25.59 3.64 16.86
C ASN A 32 26.60 3.07 17.87
N MET A 33 27.90 3.20 17.61
CA MET A 33 28.94 2.86 18.58
C MET A 33 28.92 3.81 19.76
N VAL A 34 29.41 3.35 20.92
CA VAL A 34 29.54 4.19 22.10
C VAL A 34 30.96 4.08 22.64
N PRO A 35 31.80 5.12 22.46
CA PRO A 35 31.55 6.32 21.66
C PRO A 35 31.44 6.02 20.15
N ALA A 36 30.75 6.89 19.41
CA ALA A 36 30.57 6.76 17.96
C ALA A 36 31.93 6.75 17.23
N ASN A 37 32.03 6.00 16.13
CA ASN A 37 33.21 5.98 15.27
C ASN A 37 32.85 6.29 13.81
N ASN A 38 33.87 6.49 12.97
CA ASN A 38 33.71 6.88 11.56
C ASN A 38 33.69 5.68 10.60
N SER A 39 33.35 4.47 11.06
CA SER A 39 33.27 3.31 10.16
C SER A 39 32.20 3.53 9.09
N THR A 40 32.55 3.24 7.84
CA THR A 40 31.61 3.15 6.71
C THR A 40 30.84 1.83 6.68
N GLY A 41 31.18 0.91 7.61
CA GLY A 41 30.54 -0.38 7.74
C GLY A 41 29.06 -0.24 8.07
N THR A 42 28.27 -1.11 7.46
CA THR A 42 26.83 -1.20 7.71
C THR A 42 26.45 -2.66 7.92
N GLY A 43 25.45 -2.89 8.74
CA GLY A 43 24.90 -4.22 8.91
C GLY A 43 23.48 -4.21 9.45
N THR A 44 22.86 -5.38 9.43
CA THR A 44 21.53 -5.64 9.98
C THR A 44 21.55 -6.97 10.72
N LEU A 45 20.73 -7.07 11.76
CA LEU A 45 20.29 -8.33 12.35
C LEU A 45 18.78 -8.40 12.21
N ILE A 46 18.25 -9.56 11.80
CA ILE A 46 16.81 -9.78 11.67
C ILE A 46 16.50 -11.19 12.14
N GLY A 47 15.49 -11.34 13.00
CA GLY A 47 15.17 -12.62 13.60
C GLY A 47 13.87 -12.63 14.40
N THR A 48 13.72 -13.64 15.24
CA THR A 48 12.62 -13.83 16.17
C THR A 48 13.14 -14.22 17.55
N TYR A 49 12.37 -13.89 18.60
CA TYR A 49 12.58 -14.28 19.97
C TYR A 49 11.37 -15.06 20.48
N ASP A 50 11.55 -16.34 20.81
CA ASP A 50 10.53 -17.16 21.47
C ASP A 50 10.65 -16.94 22.98
N ASP A 51 9.60 -16.39 23.61
CA ASP A 51 9.62 -16.05 25.03
C ASP A 51 9.42 -17.25 25.98
N VAL A 52 8.91 -18.37 25.46
CA VAL A 52 8.75 -19.63 26.19
C VAL A 52 10.02 -20.45 26.09
N ALA A 53 10.54 -20.65 24.88
CA ALA A 53 11.81 -21.33 24.67
C ALA A 53 13.00 -20.48 25.13
N LYS A 54 12.82 -19.16 25.24
CA LYS A 54 13.87 -18.16 25.52
C LYS A 54 14.99 -18.22 24.50
N VAL A 55 14.63 -18.32 23.22
CA VAL A 55 15.57 -18.54 22.12
C VAL A 55 15.46 -17.39 21.12
N LEU A 56 16.61 -16.85 20.69
CA LEU A 56 16.69 -15.85 19.63
C LEU A 56 17.24 -16.50 18.35
N SER A 57 16.44 -16.55 17.29
CA SER A 57 16.80 -17.05 15.96
C SER A 57 16.94 -15.87 15.01
N PHE A 58 18.09 -15.68 14.35
CA PHE A 58 18.31 -14.50 13.52
C PHE A 58 19.33 -14.70 12.39
N THR A 59 19.29 -13.81 11.42
CA THR A 59 20.29 -13.62 10.36
C THR A 59 21.00 -12.28 10.55
N ILE A 60 22.34 -12.28 10.55
CA ILE A 60 23.17 -11.08 10.47
C ILE A 60 23.68 -10.93 9.04
N THR A 61 23.52 -9.74 8.46
CA THR A 61 24.11 -9.34 7.17
C THR A 61 24.91 -8.06 7.37
N TYR A 62 26.12 -7.97 6.86
CA TYR A 62 26.96 -6.77 6.93
C TYR A 62 27.84 -6.59 5.69
N SER A 63 28.31 -5.37 5.47
CA SER A 63 29.23 -4.99 4.39
C SER A 63 30.03 -3.73 4.77
N GLY A 64 31.08 -3.42 3.99
CA GLY A 64 31.83 -2.17 4.13
C GLY A 64 32.69 -2.03 5.39
N LEU A 65 32.96 -3.14 6.07
CA LEU A 65 33.82 -3.21 7.25
C LEU A 65 35.31 -3.12 6.87
N SER A 66 36.12 -2.60 7.78
CA SER A 66 37.56 -2.41 7.58
C SER A 66 38.36 -3.70 7.38
N SER A 67 37.84 -4.84 7.85
CA SER A 67 38.42 -6.18 7.68
C SER A 67 37.41 -7.26 8.07
N ASN A 68 37.80 -8.53 7.98
CA ASN A 68 36.97 -9.66 8.38
C ASN A 68 36.52 -9.55 9.85
N VAL A 69 35.26 -9.92 10.10
CA VAL A 69 34.72 -10.04 11.45
C VAL A 69 35.36 -11.25 12.13
N PHE A 70 36.07 -11.03 13.23
CA PHE A 70 36.64 -12.12 14.04
C PHE A 70 35.81 -12.41 15.29
N ASN A 71 34.93 -11.49 15.67
CA ASN A 71 34.16 -11.58 16.89
C ASN A 71 32.83 -10.81 16.79
N GLY A 72 31.82 -11.23 17.56
CA GLY A 72 30.56 -10.49 17.71
C GLY A 72 29.33 -11.38 17.81
N CYS A 73 28.22 -10.76 18.23
CA CYS A 73 26.80 -11.15 18.15
C CYS A 73 26.02 -10.29 19.17
N ILE A 74 25.41 -10.86 20.21
CA ILE A 74 24.46 -10.19 21.09
C ILE A 74 25.12 -9.89 22.43
N GLY A 75 25.10 -8.62 22.83
CA GLY A 75 25.53 -8.17 24.16
C GLY A 75 24.41 -7.49 24.94
N VAL A 76 24.53 -7.49 26.27
CA VAL A 76 23.64 -6.76 27.21
C VAL A 76 24.46 -5.83 28.10
N GLY A 77 23.99 -4.60 28.33
CA GLY A 77 24.68 -3.62 29.17
C GLY A 77 24.16 -2.19 29.01
N ALA A 78 24.56 -1.29 29.92
CA ALA A 78 24.22 0.14 29.84
C ALA A 78 24.77 0.77 28.55
N VAL A 79 24.15 1.87 28.10
CA VAL A 79 24.45 2.55 26.81
C VAL A 79 25.95 2.83 26.61
N ASN A 80 26.72 2.95 27.70
CA ASN A 80 28.11 3.43 27.71
C ASN A 80 29.19 2.37 28.01
N GLU A 81 28.88 1.07 28.04
CA GLU A 81 29.86 0.00 28.26
C GLU A 81 29.86 -1.02 27.11
N ILE A 82 31.00 -1.67 26.87
CA ILE A 82 31.07 -2.87 26.03
C ILE A 82 30.35 -3.98 26.82
N GLY A 83 29.03 -4.09 26.61
CA GLY A 83 28.18 -5.02 27.32
C GLY A 83 28.68 -6.47 27.28
N ILE A 84 28.22 -7.29 28.22
CA ILE A 84 28.58 -8.72 28.28
C ILE A 84 27.93 -9.42 27.08
N PHE A 85 28.72 -10.11 26.26
CA PHE A 85 28.20 -10.95 25.19
C PHE A 85 27.42 -12.12 25.79
N ILE A 86 26.13 -12.18 25.48
CA ILE A 86 25.20 -13.26 25.87
C ILE A 86 24.93 -14.22 24.72
N GLY A 87 25.46 -13.91 23.54
CA GLY A 87 25.34 -14.68 22.32
C GLY A 87 26.45 -14.35 21.32
N CYS A 88 26.83 -15.38 20.57
CA CYS A 88 27.96 -15.59 19.65
C CYS A 88 29.30 -14.85 19.87
N LYS A 89 30.39 -15.63 19.71
CA LYS A 89 31.75 -15.21 19.33
C LYS A 89 32.56 -16.38 18.70
N ASN A 90 32.78 -16.32 17.38
CA ASN A 90 33.92 -16.75 16.53
C ASN A 90 33.47 -16.60 15.06
N VAL A 91 34.36 -16.13 14.16
CA VAL A 91 34.17 -15.79 12.71
C VAL A 91 32.73 -15.88 12.19
N LEU A 92 31.99 -14.77 12.27
CA LEU A 92 30.69 -14.63 11.61
C LEU A 92 30.90 -14.20 10.16
N THR A 93 30.49 -15.01 9.18
CA THR A 93 30.52 -14.59 7.75
C THR A 93 29.23 -13.86 7.38
N SER A 94 29.26 -12.93 6.45
CA SER A 94 28.03 -12.26 5.98
C SER A 94 27.50 -12.92 4.70
N PRO A 95 26.23 -13.34 4.63
CA PRO A 95 25.26 -13.43 5.73
C PRO A 95 25.47 -14.68 6.61
N THR A 96 25.09 -14.63 7.88
CA THR A 96 25.04 -15.80 8.79
C THR A 96 23.68 -15.88 9.47
N THR A 97 23.04 -17.04 9.39
CA THR A 97 21.83 -17.37 10.16
C THR A 97 22.20 -18.27 11.32
N THR A 98 21.75 -17.94 12.53
CA THR A 98 22.01 -18.71 13.74
C THR A 98 20.87 -18.59 14.75
N THR A 99 20.82 -19.54 15.66
CA THR A 99 19.91 -19.53 16.80
C THR A 99 20.73 -19.60 18.08
N ILE A 100 20.42 -18.76 19.07
CA ILE A 100 21.12 -18.69 20.35
C ILE A 100 20.12 -18.76 21.51
N GLY A 101 20.58 -19.29 22.63
CA GLY A 101 19.76 -19.59 23.80
C GLY A 101 19.79 -21.09 24.14
N PRO A 102 18.94 -21.55 25.08
CA PRO A 102 17.97 -20.76 25.82
C PRO A 102 18.63 -19.73 26.75
N PHE A 103 18.05 -18.54 26.86
CA PHE A 103 18.55 -17.46 27.72
C PHE A 103 18.08 -17.61 29.17
N SER A 104 18.88 -17.07 30.10
CA SER A 104 18.45 -16.89 31.49
C SER A 104 17.29 -15.88 31.57
N ASP A 105 16.55 -15.87 32.68
CA ASP A 105 15.48 -14.88 32.89
C ASP A 105 16.01 -13.44 32.81
N ALA A 106 17.18 -13.17 33.39
CA ALA A 106 17.79 -11.85 33.35
C ALA A 106 18.15 -11.41 31.91
N HIS A 107 18.70 -12.31 31.08
CA HIS A 107 19.00 -12.01 29.68
C HIS A 107 17.73 -11.86 28.85
N SER A 108 16.72 -12.70 29.12
CA SER A 108 15.40 -12.61 28.51
C SER A 108 14.75 -11.25 28.80
N THR A 109 14.79 -10.81 30.07
CA THR A 109 14.32 -9.46 30.46
C THR A 109 15.11 -8.37 29.76
N ALA A 110 16.44 -8.49 29.64
CA ALA A 110 17.26 -7.49 28.95
C ALA A 110 16.93 -7.39 27.45
N ILE A 111 16.72 -8.52 26.77
CA ILE A 111 16.28 -8.58 25.37
C ILE A 111 14.90 -7.92 25.23
N LEU A 112 13.92 -8.37 26.03
CA LEU A 112 12.54 -7.89 25.98
C LEU A 112 12.36 -6.42 26.41
N SER A 113 13.28 -5.89 27.22
CA SER A 113 13.29 -4.47 27.62
C SER A 113 14.11 -3.58 26.68
N GLY A 114 14.62 -4.12 25.56
CA GLY A 114 15.40 -3.35 24.58
C GLY A 114 16.79 -2.94 25.10
N ASN A 115 17.33 -3.64 26.09
CA ASN A 115 18.66 -3.41 26.67
C ASN A 115 19.73 -4.36 26.07
N ALA A 116 19.43 -4.97 24.92
CA ALA A 116 20.33 -5.83 24.16
C ALA A 116 20.80 -5.13 22.87
N PHE A 117 21.99 -5.51 22.39
CA PHE A 117 22.63 -4.92 21.22
C PHE A 117 23.34 -5.99 20.40
N VAL A 118 23.48 -5.74 19.11
CA VAL A 118 24.32 -6.50 18.19
C VAL A 118 25.63 -5.74 17.99
N VAL A 119 26.76 -6.42 18.10
CA VAL A 119 28.09 -5.82 17.94
C VAL A 119 28.95 -6.72 17.05
N LEU A 120 29.66 -6.12 16.08
CA LEU A 120 30.63 -6.81 15.23
C LEU A 120 32.04 -6.20 15.40
N GLU A 121 33.02 -7.06 15.65
CA GLU A 121 34.43 -6.71 15.85
C GLU A 121 35.28 -7.20 14.68
N THR A 122 36.20 -6.35 14.21
CA THR A 122 37.01 -6.62 13.01
C THR A 122 38.50 -6.72 13.32
N GLN A 123 39.21 -7.58 12.59
CA GLN A 123 40.61 -7.94 12.89
C GLN A 123 41.55 -6.73 12.88
N SER A 124 41.33 -5.79 11.96
CA SER A 124 42.08 -4.55 11.81
C SER A 124 42.01 -3.66 13.07
N LEU A 125 40.82 -3.54 13.66
CA LEU A 125 40.62 -2.68 14.83
C LEU A 125 40.88 -3.41 16.15
N ASN A 126 40.85 -4.75 16.14
CA ASN A 126 40.83 -5.59 17.35
C ASN A 126 39.81 -5.07 18.39
N ALA A 127 38.70 -4.51 17.89
CA ALA A 127 37.70 -3.79 18.65
C ALA A 127 36.36 -3.79 17.90
N PRO A 128 35.24 -3.50 18.59
CA PRO A 128 33.95 -3.23 17.96
C PRO A 128 34.03 -2.16 16.88
N GLU A 129 33.60 -2.50 15.65
CA GLU A 129 33.55 -1.56 14.53
C GLU A 129 32.15 -0.99 14.33
N ILE A 130 31.11 -1.84 14.36
CA ILE A 130 29.72 -1.43 14.21
C ILE A 130 28.81 -2.07 15.26
N ARG A 131 27.81 -1.31 15.72
CA ARG A 131 26.83 -1.73 16.74
C ARG A 131 25.43 -1.35 16.32
N GLY A 132 24.44 -2.12 16.76
CA GLY A 132 23.02 -1.82 16.57
C GLY A 132 22.20 -2.23 17.79
N LYS A 133 21.23 -1.42 18.19
CA LYS A 133 20.29 -1.79 19.27
C LYS A 133 19.35 -2.88 18.78
N LEU A 134 19.10 -3.87 19.63
CA LEU A 134 18.11 -4.91 19.37
C LEU A 134 16.71 -4.36 19.67
N ASN A 135 15.93 -4.15 18.62
CA ASN A 135 14.53 -3.75 18.71
C ASN A 135 13.66 -5.00 18.66
N ILE A 136 12.78 -5.16 19.64
CA ILE A 136 11.79 -6.23 19.71
C ILE A 136 10.46 -5.66 19.26
N GLY A 137 9.91 -6.21 18.18
CA GLY A 137 8.55 -5.94 17.76
C GLY A 137 7.60 -6.51 18.79
N VAL A 138 6.93 -5.63 19.53
CA VAL A 138 5.82 -6.00 20.41
C VAL A 138 4.55 -5.71 19.65
N ASP A 139 4.03 -6.69 18.91
CA ASP A 139 2.64 -6.62 18.46
C ASP A 139 1.77 -6.82 19.70
N VAL A 140 1.29 -5.71 20.28
CA VAL A 140 0.20 -5.74 21.26
C VAL A 140 -1.10 -5.75 20.47
N PHE A 141 -1.45 -6.89 19.90
CA PHE A 141 -2.81 -7.13 19.44
C PHE A 141 -3.17 -8.61 19.63
N ASP A 142 -3.93 -8.92 20.67
CA ASP A 142 -4.78 -10.11 20.67
C ASP A 142 -6.20 -9.77 21.19
N ASN A 143 -7.11 -9.90 20.22
CA ASN A 143 -8.51 -10.34 20.23
C ASN A 143 -9.51 -10.01 21.36
N ALA A 144 -10.58 -9.34 20.90
CA ALA A 144 -11.96 -9.84 20.89
C ALA A 144 -12.32 -11.08 21.74
N ALA A 145 -12.71 -10.84 22.99
CA ALA A 145 -13.94 -11.38 23.57
C ALA A 145 -14.31 -10.54 24.79
N GLU A 146 -15.54 -10.04 24.81
CA GLU A 146 -16.18 -9.24 25.87
C GLU A 146 -15.93 -7.72 25.89
N ASN A 147 -17.05 -7.03 25.64
CA ASN A 147 -17.41 -5.65 25.95
C ASN A 147 -17.20 -4.59 24.87
N ALA A 148 -18.31 -3.92 24.57
CA ALA A 148 -18.44 -2.74 23.73
C ALA A 148 -17.41 -1.65 24.08
N PHE A 149 -17.14 -0.79 23.09
CA PHE A 149 -16.33 0.44 23.11
C PHE A 149 -14.95 0.35 22.43
N TYR A 150 -14.97 0.34 21.10
CA TYR A 150 -13.81 0.54 20.22
C TYR A 150 -13.67 2.01 19.80
N GLY A 151 -12.47 2.55 19.96
CA GLY A 151 -12.01 3.78 19.32
C GLY A 151 -10.57 3.61 18.85
N ILE A 152 -10.43 3.41 17.53
CA ILE A 152 -9.35 3.78 16.58
C ILE A 152 -7.90 3.86 17.11
N GLY A 153 -7.04 3.08 16.45
CA GLY A 153 -5.62 2.89 16.73
C GLY A 153 -4.79 4.17 16.93
N GLY A 154 -4.07 4.16 18.03
CA GLY A 154 -2.94 5.01 18.38
C GLY A 154 -2.26 4.33 19.56
N TYR A 155 -0.94 4.19 19.50
CA TYR A 155 -0.12 3.42 20.44
C TYR A 155 -0.52 3.59 21.91
N SER A 156 -0.73 2.46 22.57
CA SER A 156 -0.67 2.36 24.03
C SER A 156 0.77 2.59 24.46
N PHE A 157 1.00 3.47 25.45
CA PHE A 157 2.27 3.49 26.17
C PHE A 157 2.60 2.05 26.62
N SER A 158 3.80 1.57 26.29
CA SER A 158 4.30 0.31 26.83
C SER A 158 4.12 0.32 28.35
N GLN A 159 3.40 -0.66 28.90
CA GLN A 159 3.20 -0.83 30.33
C GLN A 159 4.54 -0.69 31.06
N TYR A 160 4.74 0.42 31.74
CA TYR A 160 5.79 0.53 32.74
C TYR A 160 5.15 0.14 34.06
N THR A 161 5.49 -1.05 34.56
CA THR A 161 5.04 -1.52 35.86
C THR A 161 5.69 -0.65 36.94
N PHE A 162 4.91 0.26 37.55
CA PHE A 162 5.38 0.98 38.73
C PHE A 162 5.65 -0.01 39.87
N PRO A 163 6.79 0.09 40.59
CA PRO A 163 7.03 -0.73 41.76
C PRO A 163 5.93 -0.48 42.81
N ALA A 164 5.36 -1.56 43.34
CA ALA A 164 4.22 -1.51 44.24
C ALA A 164 4.55 -0.74 45.54
N GLY A 165 3.79 0.33 45.83
CA GLY A 165 3.85 1.05 47.10
C GLY A 165 2.92 2.26 47.10
N LEU A 166 1.84 2.20 47.89
CA LEU A 166 0.95 3.34 48.15
C LEU A 166 1.75 4.49 48.75
N GLN A 167 1.83 5.65 48.08
CA GLN A 167 2.31 6.89 48.68
C GLN A 167 1.35 8.05 48.34
N PRO A 168 0.74 8.71 49.35
CA PRO A 168 -0.11 9.86 49.14
C PRO A 168 0.73 11.14 49.14
N THR A 169 1.41 11.45 48.01
CA THR A 169 2.07 12.74 47.77
C THR A 169 2.05 13.05 46.25
N PRO A 170 2.12 14.34 45.84
CA PRO A 170 2.23 14.69 44.41
C PRO A 170 3.43 13.97 43.80
N TYR A 171 3.14 13.03 42.91
CA TYR A 171 4.14 12.21 42.24
C TYR A 171 4.59 12.92 40.96
N VAL A 172 5.89 13.17 40.82
CA VAL A 172 6.50 13.76 39.63
C VAL A 172 7.23 12.65 38.89
N HIS A 173 6.73 12.28 37.72
CA HIS A 173 7.41 11.37 36.80
C HIS A 173 7.93 12.14 35.60
N SER A 174 9.19 11.94 35.24
CA SER A 174 9.82 12.53 34.06
C SER A 174 10.63 11.48 33.32
N GLY A 175 10.46 11.38 32.01
CA GLY A 175 11.21 10.46 31.16
C GLY A 175 11.37 11.00 29.73
N PRO A 176 12.45 10.62 29.02
CA PRO A 176 12.56 10.92 27.59
C PRO A 176 11.54 10.08 26.81
N SER A 177 10.85 10.70 25.85
CA SER A 177 10.08 9.93 24.87
C SER A 177 11.06 9.10 24.03
N PRO A 178 10.86 7.77 23.88
CA PRO A 178 11.78 6.92 23.12
C PRO A 178 11.89 7.29 21.63
N GLN A 179 11.01 8.16 21.11
CA GLN A 179 10.90 8.44 19.67
C GLN A 179 10.59 9.90 19.28
N ASN A 180 10.53 10.83 20.24
CA ASN A 180 10.38 12.25 19.93
C ASN A 180 11.28 13.08 20.86
N ASP A 181 11.86 14.18 20.38
CA ASP A 181 12.73 15.09 21.16
C ASP A 181 11.97 15.88 22.25
N PHE A 182 11.16 15.22 23.08
CA PHE A 182 10.46 15.83 24.21
C PHE A 182 10.44 14.93 25.46
N THR A 183 10.26 15.59 26.60
CA THR A 183 10.04 15.02 27.94
C THR A 183 8.62 15.35 28.39
N TYR A 184 8.04 14.51 29.25
CA TYR A 184 6.72 14.78 29.84
C TYR A 184 6.79 14.74 31.37
N VAL A 185 5.90 15.50 32.03
CA VAL A 185 5.70 15.48 33.47
C VAL A 185 4.21 15.32 33.80
N ILE A 186 3.85 14.26 34.50
CA ILE A 186 2.50 14.08 35.03
C ILE A 186 2.51 14.48 36.50
N THR A 187 1.62 15.39 36.89
CA THR A 187 1.41 15.76 38.30
C THR A 187 -0.04 15.56 38.67
N THR A 188 -0.30 14.79 39.72
CA THR A 188 -1.65 14.63 40.29
C THR A 188 -1.74 15.37 41.61
N ASN A 189 -2.87 16.04 41.87
CA ASN A 189 -3.17 16.66 43.16
C ASN A 189 -4.49 16.11 43.74
N GLY A 190 -4.63 16.14 45.07
CA GLY A 190 -5.90 15.87 45.75
C GLY A 190 -6.20 14.39 46.07
N GLY A 191 -5.19 13.52 46.17
CA GLY A 191 -5.39 12.12 46.59
C GLY A 191 -5.72 11.15 45.45
N ALA A 192 -5.47 11.54 44.21
CA ALA A 192 -5.52 10.65 43.06
C ALA A 192 -4.33 9.66 43.07
N ILE A 193 -4.63 8.38 42.86
CA ILE A 193 -3.69 7.26 42.86
C ILE A 193 -3.53 6.77 41.42
N ILE A 194 -2.29 6.56 40.99
CA ILE A 194 -1.99 5.93 39.69
C ILE A 194 -1.67 4.46 39.97
N ASN A 195 -2.40 3.53 39.37
CA ASN A 195 -2.13 2.10 39.55
C ASN A 195 -1.09 1.57 38.56
N SER A 196 -0.70 0.31 38.73
CA SER A 196 0.29 -0.39 37.89
C SER A 196 -0.09 -0.51 36.41
N ALA A 197 -1.33 -0.19 36.03
CA ALA A 197 -1.82 -0.17 34.67
C ALA A 197 -1.94 1.26 34.08
N GLY A 198 -1.41 2.29 34.77
CA GLY A 198 -1.50 3.69 34.34
C GLY A 198 -2.89 4.31 34.50
N VAL A 199 -3.80 3.63 35.21
CA VAL A 199 -5.15 4.14 35.49
C VAL A 199 -5.07 5.08 36.70
N ILE A 200 -5.60 6.29 36.52
CA ILE A 200 -5.69 7.28 37.60
C ILE A 200 -7.06 7.11 38.26
N SER A 201 -7.07 6.72 39.53
CA SER A 201 -8.28 6.64 40.36
C SER A 201 -8.26 7.76 41.40
N THR A 202 -9.40 8.38 41.66
CA THR A 202 -9.53 9.40 42.70
C THR A 202 -10.84 9.23 43.43
N THR A 203 -10.83 9.41 44.74
CA THR A 203 -12.03 9.49 45.58
C THR A 203 -12.44 10.94 45.86
N ASN A 204 -11.67 11.92 45.35
CA ASN A 204 -11.83 13.33 45.65
C ASN A 204 -12.52 14.10 44.50
N THR A 205 -13.41 15.01 44.87
CA THR A 205 -14.19 15.86 43.98
C THR A 205 -13.36 16.86 43.17
N ASN A 206 -12.16 17.21 43.63
CA ASN A 206 -11.30 18.26 43.03
C ASN A 206 -9.91 17.75 42.58
N ALA A 207 -9.84 16.55 42.02
CA ALA A 207 -8.57 15.97 41.59
C ALA A 207 -8.08 16.57 40.26
N ASN A 208 -6.96 17.29 40.30
CA ASN A 208 -6.34 17.87 39.10
C ASN A 208 -5.28 16.92 38.53
N ILE A 209 -5.27 16.71 37.22
CA ILE A 209 -4.26 15.91 36.50
C ILE A 209 -3.55 16.83 35.50
N ASN A 210 -2.33 17.24 35.84
CA ASN A 210 -1.55 18.14 34.99
C ASN A 210 -0.54 17.33 34.16
N ILE A 211 -0.46 17.59 32.85
CA ILE A 211 0.50 16.94 31.94
C ILE A 211 1.32 18.03 31.24
N GLU A 212 2.58 18.16 31.62
CA GLU A 212 3.51 19.11 31.01
C GLU A 212 4.35 18.41 29.94
N LEU A 213 4.50 19.01 28.75
CA LEU A 213 5.31 18.48 27.64
C LEU A 213 6.42 19.48 27.30
N LYS A 214 7.71 19.09 27.36
CA LYS A 214 8.86 19.98 27.10
C LYS A 214 9.79 19.40 26.04
N GLY A 215 10.07 20.13 24.94
CA GLY A 215 11.02 19.65 23.92
C GLY A 215 11.19 20.54 22.68
N ASN A 216 12.39 20.59 22.10
CA ASN A 216 12.77 21.56 21.06
C ASN A 216 12.16 21.34 19.65
N ASN A 217 11.42 20.25 19.42
CA ASN A 217 10.84 19.87 18.11
C ASN A 217 9.38 19.43 18.18
N VAL A 218 8.56 19.99 19.09
CA VAL A 218 7.13 19.70 19.17
C VAL A 218 6.37 20.43 18.04
N ARG A 219 6.65 20.06 16.78
CA ARG A 219 5.94 20.61 15.62
C ARG A 219 4.64 19.83 15.41
N LYS A 220 3.54 20.45 15.85
CA LYS A 220 2.12 20.07 15.61
C LYS A 220 1.68 18.80 16.37
N PHE A 221 0.77 18.99 17.33
CA PHE A 221 0.30 17.96 18.24
C PHE A 221 -1.22 17.84 18.18
N ALA A 222 -1.76 16.64 17.96
CA ALA A 222 -3.18 16.35 18.14
C ALA A 222 -3.33 15.42 19.37
N CYS A 223 -3.66 15.99 20.53
CA CYS A 223 -3.96 15.18 21.73
C CYS A 223 -5.37 14.64 21.67
N LYS A 224 -5.61 13.33 21.80
CA LYS A 224 -6.93 12.82 22.18
C LYS A 224 -6.87 12.26 23.60
N VAL A 225 -7.44 13.01 24.56
CA VAL A 225 -7.53 12.57 25.96
C VAL A 225 -8.87 11.89 26.16
N TYR A 226 -8.87 10.58 26.43
CA TYR A 226 -10.09 9.85 26.75
C TYR A 226 -10.30 9.80 28.26
N ALA A 227 -11.54 9.96 28.69
CA ALA A 227 -11.95 9.78 30.08
C ALA A 227 -13.28 9.04 30.10
N TYR A 228 -13.36 7.98 30.91
CA TYR A 228 -14.58 7.21 31.15
C TYR A 228 -14.85 7.13 32.65
N ILE A 229 -16.10 6.86 33.01
CA ILE A 229 -16.52 6.53 34.36
C ILE A 229 -17.23 5.18 34.25
N THR A 230 -16.69 4.14 34.87
CA THR A 230 -17.17 2.75 34.72
C THR A 230 -18.37 2.38 35.60
N ASP A 231 -19.05 3.34 36.23
CA ASP A 231 -20.17 3.06 37.14
C ASP A 231 -21.50 3.52 36.52
N ALA A 232 -22.37 2.55 36.20
CA ALA A 232 -23.67 2.75 35.57
C ALA A 232 -24.74 3.37 36.51
N THR A 233 -24.38 3.70 37.76
CA THR A 233 -25.32 4.20 38.77
C THR A 233 -25.17 5.68 39.15
N SER A 234 -24.15 6.38 38.64
CA SER A 234 -23.97 7.81 38.97
C SER A 234 -24.99 8.68 38.24
N SER A 235 -25.76 9.46 38.99
CA SER A 235 -26.63 10.52 38.46
C SER A 235 -25.83 11.52 37.62
N SER A 236 -26.51 12.07 36.62
CA SER A 236 -26.06 12.83 35.45
C SER A 236 -25.37 14.20 35.70
N SER A 237 -24.61 14.36 36.79
CA SER A 237 -24.10 15.67 37.24
C SER A 237 -22.57 15.83 37.23
N ASN A 238 -21.80 14.87 36.70
CA ASN A 238 -20.33 14.97 36.67
C ASN A 238 -19.84 15.73 35.43
N ILE A 239 -18.92 16.67 35.65
CA ILE A 239 -18.34 17.55 34.63
C ILE A 239 -16.83 17.25 34.50
N ILE A 240 -16.28 17.20 33.29
CA ILE A 240 -14.82 17.28 33.10
C ILE A 240 -14.48 18.60 32.41
N ASN A 241 -13.53 19.34 32.98
CA ASN A 241 -13.05 20.64 32.50
C ASN A 241 -11.61 20.52 31.97
N VAL A 242 -11.44 20.22 30.70
CA VAL A 242 -10.08 20.10 30.15
C VAL A 242 -9.59 21.47 29.70
N THR A 243 -8.38 21.86 30.13
CA THR A 243 -7.82 23.20 29.91
C THR A 243 -6.39 23.14 29.35
N ALA A 244 -6.20 23.29 28.05
CA ALA A 244 -4.86 23.38 27.47
C ALA A 244 -4.32 24.82 27.57
N THR A 245 -3.07 24.99 28.02
CA THR A 245 -2.45 26.32 28.18
C THR A 245 -1.14 26.39 27.38
N THR A 246 -1.08 27.24 26.36
CA THR A 246 0.16 27.46 25.61
C THR A 246 1.13 28.39 26.36
N ASN A 247 2.41 28.39 25.99
CA ASN A 247 3.42 29.28 26.58
C ASN A 247 3.13 30.78 26.37
N LEU A 248 2.27 31.15 25.40
CA LEU A 248 1.74 32.50 25.23
C LEU A 248 0.48 32.82 26.07
N GLY A 249 0.04 31.90 26.94
CA GLY A 249 -1.14 32.10 27.78
C GLY A 249 -2.48 31.92 27.08
N ASN A 250 -2.52 31.35 25.86
CA ASN A 250 -3.79 30.93 25.26
C ASN A 250 -4.35 29.75 26.05
N ILE A 251 -5.50 29.95 26.66
CA ILE A 251 -6.25 28.97 27.46
C ILE A 251 -7.39 28.42 26.60
N PHE A 252 -7.35 27.13 26.28
CA PHE A 252 -8.44 26.41 25.64
C PHE A 252 -9.15 25.56 26.68
N THR A 253 -10.30 26.03 27.18
CA THR A 253 -11.12 25.28 28.13
C THR A 253 -12.33 24.67 27.42
N GLN A 254 -12.54 23.37 27.54
CA GLN A 254 -13.75 22.68 27.09
C GLN A 254 -14.39 21.91 28.26
N THR A 255 -15.69 22.12 28.44
CA THR A 255 -16.51 21.54 29.50
C THR A 255 -17.42 20.48 28.90
N ALA A 256 -17.39 19.25 29.42
CA ALA A 256 -18.26 18.16 28.99
C ALA A 256 -19.04 17.54 30.16
N ASN A 257 -20.34 17.29 29.97
CA ASN A 257 -21.20 16.55 30.90
C ASN A 257 -21.14 15.05 30.58
N ILE A 258 -20.98 14.18 31.58
CA ILE A 258 -20.79 12.74 31.34
C ILE A 258 -22.06 11.95 31.64
N SER A 259 -22.64 11.37 30.58
CA SER A 259 -23.45 10.14 30.63
C SER A 259 -22.78 9.08 29.74
N GLY A 260 -21.66 8.53 30.17
CA GLY A 260 -20.95 7.44 29.48
C GLY A 260 -20.35 7.79 28.11
N THR A 261 -19.91 9.03 27.87
CA THR A 261 -19.45 9.48 26.54
C THR A 261 -17.97 9.88 26.51
N PHE A 262 -17.31 9.55 25.40
CA PHE A 262 -15.94 9.90 25.02
C PHE A 262 -15.80 11.41 24.86
N VAL A 263 -14.70 11.99 25.35
CA VAL A 263 -14.28 13.35 24.98
C VAL A 263 -12.96 13.22 24.23
N GLY A 264 -12.77 13.92 23.12
CA GLY A 264 -11.52 13.97 22.38
C GLY A 264 -11.11 15.42 22.17
N PHE A 265 -9.81 15.72 22.30
CA PHE A 265 -9.27 17.06 22.12
C PHE A 265 -8.57 17.18 20.76
N ASN A 266 -8.28 18.40 20.35
CA ASN A 266 -7.34 18.70 19.29
C ASN A 266 -6.68 20.03 19.64
N VAL A 267 -5.36 20.04 19.90
CA VAL A 267 -4.64 21.23 20.38
C VAL A 267 -3.64 21.66 19.34
N ASN A 268 -4.09 22.41 18.34
CA ASN A 268 -3.23 22.91 17.27
C ASN A 268 -2.47 24.17 17.72
N GLY A 269 -1.15 24.16 17.63
CA GLY A 269 -0.30 25.32 17.85
C GLY A 269 1.01 25.25 17.06
N ASN A 270 1.75 26.36 17.03
CA ASN A 270 2.99 26.52 16.24
C ASN A 270 4.26 26.74 17.10
N GLU A 271 4.26 26.36 18.39
CA GLU A 271 5.34 26.75 19.32
C GLU A 271 6.20 25.60 19.84
N ASN A 272 7.37 25.96 20.39
CA ASN A 272 8.44 25.05 20.79
C ASN A 272 8.20 24.34 22.14
N GLU A 273 7.12 24.64 22.88
CA GLU A 273 6.81 24.04 24.20
C GLU A 273 5.30 24.14 24.51
N TYR A 274 4.68 23.12 25.12
CA TYR A 274 3.24 23.10 25.47
C TYR A 274 2.99 22.59 26.89
N LEU A 275 2.16 23.31 27.65
CA LEU A 275 1.60 22.84 28.92
C LEU A 275 0.14 22.38 28.72
N ILE A 276 -0.15 21.09 28.85
CA ILE A 276 -1.52 20.59 28.68
C ILE A 276 -2.10 20.21 30.05
N SER A 277 -2.94 21.08 30.61
CA SER A 277 -3.54 20.87 31.93
C SER A 277 -4.93 20.19 31.82
N VAL A 278 -5.07 18.93 32.23
CA VAL A 278 -6.37 18.25 32.18
C VAL A 278 -7.04 18.30 33.56
N VAL A 279 -8.01 19.20 33.75
CA VAL A 279 -8.64 19.39 35.07
C VAL A 279 -9.98 18.63 35.14
N ALA A 280 -9.97 17.41 35.65
CA ALA A 280 -11.22 16.70 35.94
C ALA A 280 -11.85 17.24 37.25
N GLN A 281 -13.07 17.80 37.20
CA GLN A 281 -13.75 18.36 38.39
C GLN A 281 -15.07 17.64 38.65
N PHE A 282 -15.10 16.72 39.61
CA PHE A 282 -16.31 15.99 39.96
C PHE A 282 -17.19 16.82 40.90
N GLN A 283 -18.46 17.06 40.54
CA GLN A 283 -19.37 17.86 41.37
C GLN A 283 -19.90 17.10 42.61
N SER A 284 -19.70 15.77 42.71
CA SER A 284 -20.09 14.96 43.86
C SER A 284 -19.05 13.87 44.17
N THR A 285 -19.01 13.40 45.43
CA THR A 285 -18.08 12.35 45.88
C THR A 285 -18.27 11.09 45.04
N PRO A 286 -17.28 10.69 44.23
CA PRO A 286 -17.40 9.48 43.44
C PRO A 286 -17.45 8.25 44.34
N SER A 287 -18.22 7.23 43.94
CA SER A 287 -18.07 5.86 44.45
C SER A 287 -16.58 5.47 44.40
N PRO A 288 -16.06 4.66 45.35
CA PRO A 288 -14.65 4.22 45.37
C PRO A 288 -14.14 3.54 44.09
N ALA A 289 -15.01 3.30 43.11
CA ALA A 289 -14.75 2.61 41.85
C ALA A 289 -14.66 3.52 40.60
N ALA A 290 -14.65 4.85 40.73
CA ALA A 290 -14.44 5.74 39.58
C ALA A 290 -13.00 5.60 39.02
N LYS A 291 -12.88 4.99 37.84
CA LYS A 291 -11.62 4.74 37.13
C LYS A 291 -11.54 5.62 35.89
N ILE A 292 -10.49 6.45 35.77
CA ILE A 292 -10.19 7.22 34.56
C ILE A 292 -9.07 6.48 33.80
N ALA A 293 -9.32 6.05 32.56
CA ALA A 293 -8.33 5.32 31.76
C ALA A 293 -8.22 5.79 30.30
N LEU A 294 -6.95 5.79 29.86
CA LEU A 294 -6.33 5.92 28.54
C LEU A 294 -6.14 7.32 27.92
N PHE A 295 -4.86 7.68 27.73
CA PHE A 295 -4.37 8.86 27.03
C PHE A 295 -3.71 8.42 25.71
N ASN A 296 -4.18 8.87 24.55
CA ASN A 296 -3.48 8.67 23.28
C ASN A 296 -3.04 10.03 22.70
N ILE A 297 -1.77 10.09 22.35
CA ILE A 297 -1.15 11.24 21.71
C ILE A 297 -0.89 10.86 20.25
N MET A 298 -1.49 11.57 19.28
CA MET A 298 -1.22 11.34 17.85
C MET A 298 -0.64 12.60 17.22
N ALA A 299 0.45 12.46 16.45
CA ALA A 299 0.86 13.49 15.52
C ALA A 299 0.06 13.30 14.22
N GLY A 300 -0.90 14.17 13.96
CA GLY A 300 -1.64 14.17 12.69
C GLY A 300 -0.82 14.84 11.59
N ASP A 301 -0.79 14.22 10.41
CA ASP A 301 -0.32 14.88 9.20
C ASP A 301 -1.43 15.80 8.65
N ASN A 302 -1.09 17.05 8.34
CA ASN A 302 -2.02 18.06 7.80
C ASN A 302 -2.10 17.93 6.28
N SER A 303 -2.58 16.80 5.76
CA SER A 303 -2.72 16.56 4.31
C SER A 303 -4.09 15.95 3.97
N PRO A 304 -4.65 16.25 2.79
CA PRO A 304 -5.85 15.57 2.29
C PRO A 304 -5.51 14.11 1.95
N GLN A 305 -6.45 13.20 2.17
CA GLN A 305 -6.19 11.75 2.06
C GLN A 305 -6.30 11.17 0.64
N ASN A 306 -6.71 11.98 -0.35
CA ASN A 306 -7.23 11.54 -1.64
C ASN A 306 -6.38 11.99 -2.84
N VAL A 307 -6.91 11.88 -4.06
CA VAL A 307 -6.29 12.41 -5.27
C VAL A 307 -6.61 13.89 -5.38
N ALA A 308 -5.58 14.73 -5.56
CA ALA A 308 -5.73 16.15 -5.77
C ALA A 308 -5.64 16.52 -7.26
N LEU A 309 -6.17 17.70 -7.61
CA LEU A 309 -5.91 18.31 -8.92
C LEU A 309 -4.75 19.29 -8.84
N ASN A 310 -3.79 19.15 -9.73
CA ASN A 310 -2.71 20.10 -9.96
C ASN A 310 -3.08 21.09 -11.07
N PHE A 311 -2.94 22.37 -10.75
CA PHE A 311 -3.18 23.51 -11.63
C PHE A 311 -1.84 24.16 -11.94
N ASP A 312 -1.58 24.43 -13.22
CA ASP A 312 -0.28 24.96 -13.65
C ASP A 312 -0.13 26.47 -13.60
N GLY A 313 -1.22 27.18 -13.32
CA GLY A 313 -1.27 28.64 -13.25
C GLY A 313 -1.25 29.35 -14.60
N ASP A 314 -1.43 28.64 -15.71
CA ASP A 314 -1.56 29.24 -17.04
C ASP A 314 -3.00 29.14 -17.55
N ASN A 315 -3.53 27.93 -17.67
CA ASN A 315 -4.83 27.72 -18.32
C ASN A 315 -5.66 26.56 -17.74
N ASP A 316 -5.19 25.90 -16.68
CA ASP A 316 -5.90 24.85 -15.98
C ASP A 316 -7.03 25.42 -15.11
N TYR A 317 -8.26 24.92 -15.27
CA TYR A 317 -9.38 25.23 -14.37
C TYR A 317 -10.50 24.20 -14.41
N VAL A 318 -11.34 24.21 -13.37
CA VAL A 318 -12.62 23.48 -13.36
C VAL A 318 -13.77 24.48 -13.42
N SER A 319 -14.72 24.25 -14.33
CA SER A 319 -15.94 25.06 -14.44
C SER A 319 -17.16 24.25 -14.04
N ILE A 320 -17.85 24.70 -12.99
CA ILE A 320 -19.05 24.07 -12.44
C ILE A 320 -20.26 24.94 -12.80
N PRO A 321 -21.27 24.40 -13.49
CA PRO A 321 -22.49 25.13 -13.81
C PRO A 321 -23.13 25.77 -12.57
N SER A 322 -23.65 26.99 -12.71
CA SER A 322 -24.35 27.64 -11.59
C SER A 322 -25.61 26.86 -11.23
N ASN A 323 -25.81 26.57 -9.95
CA ASN A 323 -27.03 25.99 -9.42
C ASN A 323 -27.37 26.62 -8.06
N ALA A 324 -28.47 26.19 -7.43
CA ALA A 324 -28.83 26.68 -6.10
C ALA A 324 -27.77 26.31 -5.04
N GLY A 325 -27.21 25.09 -5.16
CA GLY A 325 -26.22 24.48 -4.26
C GLY A 325 -24.92 25.27 -4.09
N ASN A 326 -24.36 25.74 -5.21
CA ASN A 326 -23.10 26.47 -5.22
C ASN A 326 -23.28 27.99 -5.12
N ASN A 327 -24.49 28.47 -4.87
CA ASN A 327 -24.80 29.88 -4.73
C ASN A 327 -25.15 30.20 -3.27
N THR A 328 -24.10 30.42 -2.47
CA THR A 328 -24.25 30.52 -1.00
C THR A 328 -25.04 31.73 -0.52
N GLY A 329 -25.32 32.71 -1.41
CA GLY A 329 -26.25 33.80 -1.16
C GLY A 329 -27.70 33.34 -0.90
N ASN A 330 -28.05 32.12 -1.29
CA ASN A 330 -29.35 31.50 -0.97
C ASN A 330 -29.47 31.07 0.49
N TYR A 331 -28.37 31.04 1.25
CA TYR A 331 -28.35 30.49 2.60
C TYR A 331 -28.15 31.57 3.67
N ALA A 332 -28.91 31.43 4.77
CA ALA A 332 -28.72 32.26 5.95
C ALA A 332 -27.31 32.08 6.51
N SER A 333 -26.85 30.83 6.63
CA SER A 333 -25.50 30.44 7.03
C SER A 333 -24.89 29.51 5.96
N PHE A 334 -23.57 29.52 5.81
CA PHE A 334 -22.89 28.58 4.91
C PHE A 334 -21.48 28.27 5.39
N THR A 335 -20.90 27.20 4.84
CA THR A 335 -19.47 26.88 4.97
C THR A 335 -18.91 26.47 3.62
N VAL A 336 -17.82 27.09 3.18
CA VAL A 336 -17.03 26.68 2.01
C VAL A 336 -15.67 26.20 2.49
N THR A 337 -15.24 25.01 2.07
CA THR A 337 -13.92 24.46 2.43
C THR A 337 -13.16 23.97 1.22
N CYS A 338 -11.84 23.97 1.31
CA CYS A 338 -10.94 23.28 0.37
C CYS A 338 -9.57 23.03 1.03
N TRP A 339 -8.86 22.01 0.57
CA TRP A 339 -7.43 21.87 0.76
C TRP A 339 -6.69 22.52 -0.40
N ILE A 340 -5.59 23.19 -0.09
CA ILE A 340 -4.69 23.79 -1.09
C ILE A 340 -3.25 23.48 -0.75
N LYS A 341 -2.41 23.32 -1.77
CA LYS A 341 -0.96 23.31 -1.66
C LYS A 341 -0.41 24.26 -2.72
N PRO A 342 -0.32 25.56 -2.39
CA PRO A 342 0.15 26.56 -3.34
C PRO A 342 1.62 26.35 -3.67
N ASP A 343 1.98 26.49 -4.94
CA ASP A 343 3.38 26.66 -5.31
C ASP A 343 3.91 27.95 -4.68
N ALA A 344 5.17 27.91 -4.22
CA ALA A 344 5.83 29.04 -3.57
C ALA A 344 5.88 30.30 -4.46
N THR A 345 5.75 30.12 -5.78
CA THR A 345 5.64 31.21 -6.76
C THR A 345 4.37 31.03 -7.58
N GLN A 346 3.52 32.04 -7.56
CA GLN A 346 2.37 32.12 -8.45
C GLN A 346 2.70 32.93 -9.71
N PRO A 347 2.12 32.60 -10.87
CA PRO A 347 2.23 33.42 -12.06
C PRO A 347 1.42 34.71 -11.92
N SER A 348 1.96 35.80 -12.48
CA SER A 348 1.29 37.09 -12.59
C SER A 348 0.68 37.21 -13.98
N SER A 349 -0.55 36.75 -14.19
CA SER A 349 -1.12 36.61 -15.54
C SER A 349 -2.14 37.68 -16.00
N ALA A 350 -2.63 38.65 -15.19
CA ALA A 350 -3.23 39.93 -15.68
C ALA A 350 -3.79 40.89 -14.60
N ILE A 351 -4.00 42.18 -14.97
CA ILE A 351 -4.68 43.39 -14.40
C ILE A 351 -4.80 43.61 -12.88
N ASN A 352 -4.87 42.58 -12.05
CA ASN A 352 -4.67 42.64 -10.60
C ASN A 352 -3.69 41.52 -10.26
N ALA A 353 -2.43 41.78 -10.61
CA ALA A 353 -1.35 40.80 -10.61
C ALA A 353 -1.01 40.28 -9.22
N ASP A 354 -1.59 40.83 -8.15
CA ASP A 354 -1.29 40.56 -6.74
C ASP A 354 -2.07 39.39 -6.12
N GLU A 355 -2.95 38.73 -6.88
CA GLU A 355 -3.74 37.59 -6.40
C GLU A 355 -4.03 36.53 -7.47
N ASN A 356 -4.20 35.28 -7.03
CA ASN A 356 -4.61 34.14 -7.84
C ASN A 356 -5.87 33.50 -7.23
N ASP A 357 -6.86 33.15 -8.04
CA ASP A 357 -8.17 32.69 -7.56
C ASP A 357 -8.17 31.16 -7.34
N ILE A 358 -8.47 30.74 -6.11
CA ILE A 358 -8.62 29.32 -5.75
C ILE A 358 -10.07 28.89 -6.06
N LEU A 359 -11.04 29.63 -5.52
CA LEU A 359 -12.47 29.44 -5.76
C LEU A 359 -13.10 30.79 -6.11
N SER A 360 -13.83 30.85 -7.23
CA SER A 360 -14.40 32.11 -7.72
C SER A 360 -15.79 31.90 -8.31
N LYS A 361 -16.80 32.54 -7.73
CA LYS A 361 -18.16 32.60 -8.30
C LYS A 361 -18.47 34.00 -8.78
N TRP A 362 -17.61 34.50 -9.67
CA TRP A 362 -17.66 35.85 -10.22
C TRP A 362 -17.26 35.85 -11.69
N ALA A 363 -18.01 36.54 -12.57
CA ALA A 363 -17.79 36.52 -14.03
C ALA A 363 -16.89 37.63 -14.58
N GLY A 364 -16.43 38.59 -13.76
CA GLY A 364 -15.67 39.75 -14.24
C GLY A 364 -16.51 41.01 -14.43
N LEU A 365 -15.84 42.16 -14.51
CA LEU A 365 -16.46 43.48 -14.64
C LEU A 365 -17.24 43.67 -15.96
N ASP A 366 -16.90 42.91 -17.00
CA ASP A 366 -17.44 43.07 -18.37
C ASP A 366 -18.57 42.09 -18.72
N ALA A 367 -18.92 41.17 -17.83
CA ALA A 367 -20.06 40.29 -18.01
C ALA A 367 -21.32 41.05 -17.59
N GLY A 368 -22.13 41.53 -18.55
CA GLY A 368 -23.29 42.40 -18.37
C GLY A 368 -24.47 41.89 -17.50
N ALA A 369 -24.21 41.23 -16.38
CA ALA A 369 -25.12 40.83 -15.32
C ALA A 369 -24.52 41.17 -13.95
N ASN A 370 -25.36 41.25 -12.91
CA ASN A 370 -24.99 41.62 -11.54
C ASN A 370 -23.60 41.10 -11.14
N ASN A 371 -22.70 42.05 -10.87
CA ASN A 371 -21.29 41.82 -10.62
C ASN A 371 -21.02 41.26 -9.20
N ASN A 372 -22.08 41.17 -8.38
CA ASN A 372 -22.09 40.63 -7.03
C ASN A 372 -21.66 39.15 -7.03
N TYR A 373 -21.08 38.69 -5.92
CA TYR A 373 -20.70 37.29 -5.78
C TYR A 373 -20.88 36.76 -4.36
N PRO A 374 -21.32 35.50 -4.24
CA PRO A 374 -21.70 34.92 -2.96
C PRO A 374 -20.49 34.49 -2.12
N PHE A 375 -19.35 34.20 -2.75
CA PHE A 375 -18.05 34.02 -2.10
C PHE A 375 -16.90 34.03 -3.13
N VAL A 376 -15.70 34.34 -2.64
CA VAL A 376 -14.41 34.09 -3.30
C VAL A 376 -13.39 33.60 -2.27
N ALA A 377 -12.42 32.80 -2.72
CA ALA A 377 -11.20 32.48 -2.00
C ALA A 377 -10.00 32.70 -2.92
N ARG A 378 -9.07 33.55 -2.50
CA ARG A 378 -7.93 34.00 -3.30
C ARG A 378 -6.63 33.87 -2.52
N TYR A 379 -5.57 33.51 -3.23
CA TYR A 379 -4.21 33.52 -2.73
C TYR A 379 -3.56 34.87 -3.07
N LEU A 380 -3.05 35.58 -2.08
CA LEU A 380 -2.34 36.84 -2.26
C LEU A 380 -0.89 36.56 -2.60
N ASN A 381 -0.46 36.87 -3.82
CA ASN A 381 0.81 36.40 -4.34
C ASN A 381 1.99 37.34 -4.06
N THR A 382 3.15 37.03 -4.63
CA THR A 382 4.41 37.73 -4.38
C THR A 382 4.43 39.17 -4.87
N THR A 383 3.54 39.57 -5.79
CA THR A 383 3.44 40.97 -6.25
C THR A 383 2.47 41.80 -5.43
N GLN A 384 1.87 41.25 -4.36
CA GLN A 384 1.06 42.00 -3.41
C GLN A 384 1.86 43.15 -2.80
N ALA A 385 1.28 44.36 -2.88
CA ALA A 385 1.90 45.61 -2.48
C ALA A 385 2.20 45.63 -0.97
N ASP A 386 1.26 45.10 -0.17
CA ASP A 386 1.52 44.86 1.24
C ASP A 386 2.29 43.54 1.41
N VAL A 387 3.59 43.67 1.68
CA VAL A 387 4.49 42.53 1.90
C VAL A 387 4.01 41.59 3.00
N ASN A 388 3.27 42.10 4.01
CA ASN A 388 2.77 41.30 5.13
C ASN A 388 1.55 40.46 4.75
N LYS A 389 0.98 40.68 3.57
CA LYS A 389 -0.17 39.94 3.02
C LYS A 389 0.24 38.87 2.01
N ARG A 390 1.51 38.83 1.58
CA ARG A 390 2.00 37.83 0.63
C ARG A 390 1.89 36.43 1.23
N GLY A 391 1.49 35.47 0.40
CA GLY A 391 1.31 34.08 0.79
C GLY A 391 0.08 33.82 1.67
N LYS A 392 -0.83 34.78 1.85
CA LYS A 392 -2.03 34.64 2.69
C LYS A 392 -3.28 34.44 1.85
N ILE A 393 -4.33 33.96 2.50
CA ILE A 393 -5.63 33.71 1.90
C ILE A 393 -6.57 34.87 2.18
N LEU A 394 -7.18 35.40 1.13
CA LEU A 394 -8.28 36.35 1.19
C LEU A 394 -9.59 35.62 0.88
N VAL A 395 -10.59 35.80 1.75
CA VAL A 395 -11.97 35.37 1.49
C VAL A 395 -12.91 36.56 1.60
N GLY A 396 -14.00 36.54 0.85
CA GLY A 396 -14.98 37.63 0.91
C GLY A 396 -16.26 37.38 0.14
N ILE A 397 -17.21 38.28 0.32
CA ILE A 397 -18.52 38.31 -0.32
C ILE A 397 -18.77 39.72 -0.82
N TRP A 398 -19.35 39.91 -1.99
CA TRP A 398 -19.68 41.24 -2.52
C TRP A 398 -21.13 41.31 -2.97
N ASP A 399 -21.85 42.35 -2.54
CA ASP A 399 -23.26 42.58 -2.91
C ASP A 399 -23.45 43.72 -3.94
N GLY A 400 -22.35 44.19 -4.54
CA GLY A 400 -22.32 45.36 -5.42
C GLY A 400 -21.98 46.68 -4.70
N THR A 401 -22.13 46.74 -3.37
CA THR A 401 -21.90 47.95 -2.56
C THR A 401 -20.89 47.70 -1.44
N HIS A 402 -21.04 46.62 -0.70
CA HIS A 402 -20.23 46.23 0.46
C HIS A 402 -19.40 44.99 0.13
N PHE A 403 -18.09 45.05 0.41
CA PHE A 403 -17.16 43.95 0.19
C PHE A 403 -16.42 43.56 1.50
N PRO A 404 -17.12 42.97 2.47
CA PRO A 404 -16.47 42.43 3.66
C PRO A 404 -15.48 41.31 3.28
N THR A 405 -14.21 41.49 3.63
CA THR A 405 -13.11 40.55 3.36
C THR A 405 -12.30 40.23 4.61
N ILE A 406 -11.78 39.01 4.67
CA ILE A 406 -10.85 38.56 5.71
C ILE A 406 -9.58 38.10 5.02
N VAL A 407 -8.43 38.59 5.47
CA VAL A 407 -7.11 38.07 5.09
C VAL A 407 -6.58 37.23 6.24
N SER A 408 -6.09 36.03 5.97
CA SER A 408 -5.52 35.15 6.98
C SER A 408 -4.33 35.77 7.69
N THR A 409 -4.15 35.43 8.97
CA THR A 409 -2.92 35.74 9.72
C THR A 409 -1.81 34.74 9.39
N THR A 410 -2.18 33.48 9.12
CA THR A 410 -1.29 32.41 8.67
C THR A 410 -0.97 32.55 7.18
N ALA A 411 0.32 32.53 6.83
CA ALA A 411 0.79 32.37 5.46
C ALA A 411 0.85 30.88 5.09
N VAL A 412 0.54 30.55 3.83
CA VAL A 412 0.37 29.18 3.30
C VAL A 412 1.29 28.90 2.11
N ASN A 413 2.36 29.68 1.96
CA ASN A 413 3.29 29.62 0.83
C ASN A 413 4.54 28.76 1.12
N ASP A 414 4.42 27.75 1.97
CA ASP A 414 5.51 26.88 2.40
C ASP A 414 5.63 25.57 1.58
N GLY A 415 4.83 25.46 0.51
CA GLY A 415 4.77 24.29 -0.37
C GLY A 415 4.06 23.08 0.25
N LYS A 416 3.32 23.27 1.35
CA LYS A 416 2.58 22.20 2.04
C LYS A 416 1.07 22.36 1.89
N TRP A 417 0.37 21.29 2.22
CA TRP A 417 -1.08 21.27 2.27
C TRP A 417 -1.62 22.12 3.43
N HIS A 418 -2.63 22.92 3.13
CA HIS A 418 -3.36 23.74 4.08
C HIS A 418 -4.87 23.63 3.85
N HIS A 419 -5.63 23.53 4.93
CA HIS A 419 -7.10 23.53 4.85
C HIS A 419 -7.65 24.94 5.04
N VAL A 420 -8.46 25.42 4.10
CA VAL A 420 -9.13 26.72 4.17
C VAL A 420 -10.61 26.50 4.41
N ALA A 421 -11.19 27.15 5.43
CA ALA A 421 -12.63 27.17 5.65
C ALA A 421 -13.17 28.59 5.85
N PHE A 422 -14.17 28.95 5.04
CA PHE A 422 -14.89 30.21 5.11
C PHE A 422 -16.32 29.98 5.57
N VAL A 423 -16.70 30.62 6.68
CA VAL A 423 -17.97 30.40 7.36
C VAL A 423 -18.76 31.70 7.48
N LYS A 424 -20.04 31.67 7.08
CA LYS A 424 -21.02 32.71 7.42
C LYS A 424 -21.96 32.17 8.49
N THR A 425 -22.07 32.89 9.61
CA THR A 425 -22.99 32.56 10.70
C THR A 425 -24.07 33.62 10.84
N ASN A 426 -25.32 33.27 10.52
CA ASN A 426 -26.44 34.20 10.56
C ASN A 426 -26.77 34.71 11.96
N THR A 427 -26.73 33.83 12.97
CA THR A 427 -27.15 34.15 14.35
C THR A 427 -26.28 35.22 15.01
N THR A 428 -25.01 35.28 14.65
CA THR A 428 -24.06 36.32 15.12
C THR A 428 -23.78 37.39 14.06
N ASN A 429 -24.34 37.24 12.85
CA ASN A 429 -24.07 38.06 11.66
C ASN A 429 -22.56 38.26 11.39
N THR A 430 -21.79 37.16 11.40
CA THR A 430 -20.33 37.17 11.22
C THR A 430 -19.88 36.35 10.02
N LEU A 431 -18.74 36.77 9.46
CA LEU A 431 -17.90 36.00 8.56
C LEU A 431 -16.66 35.54 9.32
N THR A 432 -16.21 34.31 9.10
CA THR A 432 -15.06 33.74 9.81
C THR A 432 -14.18 32.92 8.87
N LEU A 433 -12.86 33.08 9.01
CA LEU A 433 -11.86 32.32 8.28
C LEU A 433 -11.08 31.40 9.22
N TYR A 434 -10.92 30.14 8.81
CA TYR A 434 -10.04 29.17 9.46
C TYR A 434 -8.98 28.69 8.48
N ILE A 435 -7.74 28.56 8.96
CA ILE A 435 -6.62 27.91 8.27
C ILE A 435 -6.18 26.72 9.12
N ASP A 436 -6.09 25.54 8.53
CA ASP A 436 -5.75 24.27 9.20
C ASP A 436 -6.65 23.95 10.40
N GLY A 437 -7.93 24.33 10.28
CA GLY A 437 -8.92 24.19 11.35
C GLY A 437 -8.69 25.15 12.54
N VAL A 438 -7.79 26.15 12.40
CA VAL A 438 -7.51 27.16 13.43
C VAL A 438 -8.08 28.51 13.02
N PHE A 439 -8.75 29.18 13.96
CA PHE A 439 -9.32 30.51 13.75
C PHE A 439 -8.26 31.51 13.28
N ASN A 440 -8.54 32.22 12.20
CA ASN A 440 -7.62 33.18 11.57
C ASN A 440 -8.18 34.61 11.50
N GLY A 441 -9.48 34.79 11.74
CA GLY A 441 -10.10 36.11 11.78
C GLY A 441 -11.62 36.04 11.63
N SER A 442 -12.28 37.09 12.10
CA SER A 442 -13.72 37.29 11.90
C SER A 442 -14.04 38.77 11.75
N ILE A 443 -15.08 39.05 10.96
CA ILE A 443 -15.63 40.40 10.77
C ILE A 443 -17.15 40.33 10.79
N THR A 444 -17.79 41.46 11.07
CA THR A 444 -19.23 41.61 10.89
C THR A 444 -19.57 41.51 9.40
N ASN A 445 -20.62 40.75 9.09
CA ASN A 445 -21.18 40.70 7.75
C ASN A 445 -21.96 42.00 7.47
N THR A 446 -21.42 42.85 6.60
CA THR A 446 -22.00 44.16 6.22
C THR A 446 -22.85 44.12 4.96
N ILE A 447 -23.06 42.93 4.38
CA ILE A 447 -23.88 42.75 3.18
C ILE A 447 -25.32 43.18 3.45
N THR A 448 -25.87 44.03 2.56
CA THR A 448 -27.26 44.52 2.62
C THR A 448 -28.05 44.18 1.36
N ASN A 449 -27.38 43.86 0.25
CA ASN A 449 -28.02 43.48 -1.01
C ASN A 449 -27.83 41.99 -1.32
N THR A 450 -28.48 41.50 -2.38
CA THR A 450 -28.28 40.12 -2.83
C THR A 450 -26.85 39.90 -3.32
N THR A 451 -26.32 38.71 -3.06
CA THR A 451 -25.00 38.27 -3.54
C THR A 451 -25.13 37.13 -4.57
N ILE A 452 -26.36 36.77 -4.92
CA ILE A 452 -26.69 35.70 -5.85
C ILE A 452 -26.38 36.14 -7.29
N ASN A 453 -25.70 35.26 -8.03
CA ASN A 453 -25.48 35.41 -9.47
C ASN A 453 -25.68 34.09 -10.24
N THR A 454 -25.69 34.14 -11.57
CA THR A 454 -25.83 32.98 -12.45
C THR A 454 -24.50 32.49 -13.01
N THR A 455 -23.38 33.01 -12.49
CA THR A 455 -22.05 32.75 -13.04
C THR A 455 -21.57 31.37 -12.60
N PRO A 456 -20.90 30.59 -13.48
CA PRO A 456 -20.35 29.28 -13.08
C PRO A 456 -19.34 29.43 -11.93
N LEU A 457 -19.32 28.47 -11.01
CA LEU A 457 -18.24 28.38 -10.02
C LEU A 457 -16.96 27.94 -10.74
N GLN A 458 -15.90 28.73 -10.63
CA GLN A 458 -14.57 28.38 -11.09
C GLN A 458 -13.71 27.87 -9.94
N ILE A 459 -12.95 26.81 -10.20
CA ILE A 459 -11.87 26.32 -9.34
C ILE A 459 -10.57 26.51 -10.11
N GLY A 460 -9.58 27.13 -9.47
CA GLY A 460 -8.24 27.37 -10.02
C GLY A 460 -8.12 28.61 -10.92
N ARG A 461 -9.17 29.41 -11.09
CA ARG A 461 -9.09 30.70 -11.79
C ARG A 461 -10.23 31.65 -11.42
N ARG A 462 -10.11 32.89 -11.89
CA ARG A 462 -11.16 33.90 -11.90
C ARG A 462 -12.12 33.69 -13.06
N GLY A 463 -13.41 34.00 -12.90
CA GLY A 463 -14.40 33.75 -13.95
C GLY A 463 -14.32 34.63 -15.18
N ASN A 464 -13.47 35.66 -15.20
CA ASN A 464 -13.13 36.40 -16.43
C ASN A 464 -11.96 35.77 -17.23
N GLY A 465 -11.47 34.59 -16.83
CA GLY A 465 -10.40 33.87 -17.53
C GLY A 465 -8.99 34.37 -17.20
N GLN A 466 -8.77 34.94 -16.02
CA GLN A 466 -7.47 35.44 -15.54
C GLN A 466 -7.12 34.86 -14.16
N ASN A 467 -5.95 35.24 -13.62
CA ASN A 467 -5.52 34.96 -12.24
C ASN A 467 -5.54 33.46 -11.89
N TYR A 468 -5.02 32.64 -12.80
CA TYR A 468 -4.93 31.20 -12.64
C TYR A 468 -4.06 30.83 -11.45
N PHE A 469 -4.55 29.92 -10.62
CA PHE A 469 -3.83 29.38 -9.48
C PHE A 469 -2.81 28.34 -9.93
N ARG A 470 -1.64 28.35 -9.30
CA ARG A 470 -0.61 27.33 -9.47
C ARG A 470 -0.42 26.52 -8.19
N GLY A 471 -0.61 25.21 -8.27
CA GLY A 471 -0.49 24.31 -7.14
C GLY A 471 -1.60 23.26 -7.10
N ASP A 472 -1.71 22.55 -5.99
CA ASP A 472 -2.69 21.48 -5.84
C ASP A 472 -3.94 21.98 -5.08
N ILE A 473 -5.15 21.53 -5.49
CA ILE A 473 -6.41 21.76 -4.77
C ILE A 473 -7.11 20.42 -4.57
N ASP A 474 -7.71 20.23 -3.40
CA ASP A 474 -8.52 19.05 -3.07
C ASP A 474 -9.73 19.38 -2.17
N GLU A 475 -10.70 18.47 -2.12
CA GLU A 475 -11.84 18.44 -1.19
C GLU A 475 -12.62 19.76 -1.11
N VAL A 476 -13.00 20.29 -2.28
CA VAL A 476 -13.83 21.49 -2.39
C VAL A 476 -15.26 21.14 -1.97
N ARG A 477 -15.73 21.74 -0.87
CA ARG A 477 -17.05 21.44 -0.29
C ARG A 477 -17.83 22.71 -0.01
N ILE A 478 -19.14 22.66 -0.23
CA ILE A 478 -20.07 23.75 0.04
C ILE A 478 -21.22 23.21 0.89
N TRP A 479 -21.47 23.86 2.03
CA TRP A 479 -22.53 23.52 2.97
C TRP A 479 -23.52 24.67 3.10
N SER A 480 -24.81 24.34 3.19
CA SER A 480 -25.88 25.29 3.48
C SER A 480 -26.05 25.59 4.99
N SER A 481 -25.01 25.29 5.79
CA SER A 481 -24.98 25.51 7.23
C SER A 481 -23.60 26.01 7.67
N ASN A 482 -23.53 26.71 8.82
CA ASN A 482 -22.27 27.09 9.44
C ASN A 482 -21.71 25.91 10.23
N LYS A 483 -20.42 25.60 10.03
CA LYS A 483 -19.70 24.62 10.84
C LYS A 483 -18.92 25.32 11.95
N SER A 484 -18.91 24.70 13.13
CA SER A 484 -18.06 25.14 14.23
C SER A 484 -16.59 24.81 13.93
N GLN A 485 -15.66 25.45 14.64
CA GLN A 485 -14.23 25.11 14.53
C GLN A 485 -13.97 23.63 14.82
N ALA A 486 -14.58 23.08 15.87
CA ALA A 486 -14.43 21.67 16.24
C ALA A 486 -14.96 20.74 15.13
N THR A 487 -16.09 21.09 14.52
CA THR A 487 -16.64 20.36 13.37
C THR A 487 -15.70 20.40 12.17
N ILE A 488 -15.13 21.57 11.86
CA ILE A 488 -14.15 21.72 10.77
C ILE A 488 -12.93 20.82 11.03
N GLN A 489 -12.38 20.85 12.25
CA GLN A 489 -11.22 20.03 12.61
C GLN A 489 -11.52 18.53 12.55
N ALA A 490 -12.73 18.11 12.89
CA ALA A 490 -13.15 16.71 12.86
C ALA A 490 -13.35 16.19 11.43
N GLU A 491 -13.82 17.04 10.51
CA GLU A 491 -14.24 16.61 9.17
C GLU A 491 -13.25 16.98 8.06
N MET A 492 -12.27 17.85 8.30
CA MET A 492 -11.38 18.31 7.23
C MET A 492 -10.57 17.19 6.57
N PHE A 493 -10.32 16.08 7.29
CA PHE A 493 -9.56 14.94 6.78
C PHE A 493 -10.41 13.80 6.25
N CYS A 494 -11.73 13.80 6.50
CA CYS A 494 -12.61 12.70 6.12
C CYS A 494 -13.60 13.12 5.04
N LYS A 495 -14.02 12.16 4.22
CA LYS A 495 -15.19 12.22 3.36
C LYS A 495 -16.41 12.17 4.25
N ASN A 496 -17.27 13.17 4.10
CA ASN A 496 -18.44 13.29 4.92
C ASN A 496 -19.58 12.38 4.43
N PRO A 497 -20.44 11.89 5.33
CA PRO A 497 -21.67 11.22 4.94
C PRO A 497 -22.53 12.18 4.10
N ASN A 498 -23.17 11.66 3.05
CA ASN A 498 -24.08 12.42 2.20
C ASN A 498 -25.26 12.94 3.01
N THR A 499 -25.13 14.15 3.55
CA THR A 499 -26.20 14.86 4.26
C THR A 499 -26.89 15.86 3.33
N THR A 500 -28.12 16.22 3.64
CA THR A 500 -28.87 17.26 2.90
C THR A 500 -28.28 18.66 3.04
N ALA A 501 -27.40 18.90 4.02
CA ALA A 501 -26.71 20.17 4.19
C ALA A 501 -25.48 20.31 3.28
N LEU A 502 -24.93 19.20 2.78
CA LEU A 502 -23.82 19.20 1.83
C LEU A 502 -24.36 19.44 0.42
N GLN A 503 -24.06 20.61 -0.13
CA GLN A 503 -24.62 21.09 -1.40
C GLN A 503 -23.74 20.80 -2.62
N ALA A 504 -22.42 20.67 -2.40
CA ALA A 504 -21.45 20.27 -3.40
C ALA A 504 -20.22 19.65 -2.72
N ALA A 505 -19.65 18.59 -3.31
CA ALA A 505 -18.44 17.94 -2.82
C ALA A 505 -17.59 17.42 -3.99
N TYR A 506 -16.45 18.06 -4.26
CA TYR A 506 -15.50 17.65 -5.28
C TYR A 506 -14.21 17.18 -4.61
N ASN A 507 -14.01 15.86 -4.61
CA ASN A 507 -12.86 15.18 -3.99
C ASN A 507 -11.80 14.73 -5.00
N PHE A 508 -12.00 15.06 -6.28
CA PHE A 508 -11.11 14.80 -7.42
C PHE A 508 -10.59 13.35 -7.55
N SER A 509 -11.27 12.40 -6.92
CA SER A 509 -10.81 11.01 -6.76
C SER A 509 -11.10 10.12 -7.96
N ASN A 510 -11.74 10.66 -9.01
CA ASN A 510 -12.12 9.90 -10.19
C ASN A 510 -10.94 9.65 -11.16
N GLY A 511 -9.79 10.31 -10.94
CA GLY A 511 -8.56 10.07 -11.70
C GLY A 511 -7.54 9.18 -10.99
N VAL A 512 -6.53 8.79 -11.76
CA VAL A 512 -5.36 8.03 -11.30
C VAL A 512 -4.19 9.01 -11.15
N PRO A 513 -3.65 9.23 -9.94
CA PRO A 513 -2.45 10.00 -9.68
C PRO A 513 -1.33 9.58 -10.61
N HIS A 514 -0.66 10.58 -11.19
CA HIS A 514 0.44 10.36 -12.11
C HIS A 514 0.09 9.56 -13.39
N GLY A 515 -1.17 9.20 -13.58
CA GLY A 515 -1.65 8.34 -14.66
C GLY A 515 -2.02 9.10 -15.93
N ASN A 516 -2.45 8.35 -16.94
CA ASN A 516 -3.12 8.92 -18.11
C ASN A 516 -4.61 9.10 -17.81
N ASN A 517 -5.02 10.35 -17.62
CA ASN A 517 -6.40 10.73 -17.30
C ASN A 517 -7.15 11.37 -18.48
N SER A 518 -6.64 11.23 -19.71
CA SER A 518 -7.18 11.89 -20.92
C SER A 518 -8.66 11.60 -21.23
N LEU A 519 -9.22 10.52 -20.69
CA LEU A 519 -10.64 10.17 -20.84
C LEU A 519 -11.55 10.83 -19.80
N ILE A 520 -10.98 11.46 -18.77
CA ILE A 520 -11.72 12.12 -17.71
C ILE A 520 -11.94 13.58 -18.13
N THR A 521 -13.20 13.91 -18.42
CA THR A 521 -13.59 15.26 -18.86
C THR A 521 -14.33 16.05 -17.78
N GLN A 522 -14.69 15.39 -16.67
CA GLN A 522 -15.42 16.01 -15.57
C GLN A 522 -14.91 15.51 -14.22
N VAL A 523 -15.01 16.37 -13.19
CA VAL A 523 -14.90 15.97 -11.78
C VAL A 523 -16.30 15.67 -11.26
N GLN A 524 -16.42 14.59 -10.51
CA GLN A 524 -17.69 14.18 -9.94
C GLN A 524 -18.02 15.01 -8.70
N ASP A 525 -19.31 15.31 -8.55
CA ASP A 525 -19.89 15.90 -7.34
C ASP A 525 -20.45 14.75 -6.53
N ALA A 526 -19.87 14.49 -5.36
CA ALA A 526 -20.26 13.40 -4.49
C ALA A 526 -21.52 13.73 -3.65
N SER A 527 -22.00 14.97 -3.69
CA SER A 527 -23.23 15.38 -3.02
C SER A 527 -24.50 14.89 -3.74
N THR A 528 -25.65 15.04 -3.09
CA THR A 528 -26.95 14.73 -3.70
C THR A 528 -27.32 15.65 -4.86
N SER A 529 -26.64 16.79 -5.03
CA SER A 529 -26.86 17.72 -6.14
C SER A 529 -26.34 17.19 -7.47
N ALA A 530 -25.36 16.27 -7.44
CA ALA A 530 -24.71 15.69 -8.62
C ALA A 530 -24.29 16.71 -9.70
N ASN A 531 -23.87 17.92 -9.30
CA ASN A 531 -23.52 18.99 -10.22
C ASN A 531 -22.04 18.88 -10.63
N HIS A 532 -21.74 17.99 -11.56
CA HIS A 532 -20.37 17.70 -11.99
C HIS A 532 -19.68 18.92 -12.63
N GLY A 533 -18.37 19.06 -12.36
CA GLY A 533 -17.56 20.14 -12.91
C GLY A 533 -16.85 19.71 -14.19
N THR A 534 -16.75 20.58 -15.19
CA THR A 534 -16.00 20.31 -16.44
C THR A 534 -14.52 20.65 -16.24
N LEU A 535 -13.63 19.73 -16.60
CA LEU A 535 -12.18 19.92 -16.59
C LEU A 535 -11.74 20.64 -17.86
N HIS A 536 -10.89 21.65 -17.73
CA HIS A 536 -10.29 22.36 -18.86
C HIS A 536 -8.76 22.31 -18.77
N ASN A 537 -8.13 21.75 -19.81
CA ASN A 537 -6.68 21.60 -19.99
C ASN A 537 -5.96 20.58 -19.08
N PHE A 538 -6.71 19.69 -18.43
CA PHE A 538 -6.19 18.58 -17.60
C PHE A 538 -5.64 17.38 -18.40
N ALA A 539 -4.70 17.63 -19.32
CA ALA A 539 -4.17 16.62 -20.25
C ALA A 539 -2.82 16.02 -19.83
N LYS A 540 -2.17 16.53 -18.77
CA LYS A 540 -0.82 16.09 -18.39
C LYS A 540 -0.84 14.71 -17.73
N THR A 541 0.28 14.01 -17.82
CA THR A 541 0.46 12.63 -17.33
C THR A 541 1.83 12.46 -16.66
N GLY A 542 2.06 11.35 -15.93
CA GLY A 542 3.35 11.07 -15.28
C GLY A 542 3.61 11.99 -14.09
N ASP A 543 4.87 12.38 -13.85
CA ASP A 543 5.22 13.27 -12.74
C ASP A 543 4.64 14.69 -12.89
N ALA A 544 4.28 15.08 -14.12
CA ALA A 544 3.63 16.35 -14.42
C ALA A 544 2.10 16.24 -14.48
N SER A 545 1.52 15.10 -14.11
CA SER A 545 0.08 14.84 -14.18
C SER A 545 -0.75 15.91 -13.47
N ASN A 546 -1.89 16.27 -14.04
CA ASN A 546 -2.84 17.14 -13.36
C ASN A 546 -3.62 16.41 -12.24
N PHE A 547 -3.52 15.08 -12.15
CA PHE A 547 -3.99 14.31 -11.00
C PHE A 547 -2.78 13.87 -10.19
N MET A 548 -2.71 14.32 -8.94
CA MET A 548 -1.58 14.13 -8.05
C MET A 548 -2.01 13.37 -6.81
N THR A 549 -1.08 12.64 -6.19
CA THR A 549 -1.35 12.01 -4.91
C THR A 549 -1.50 13.06 -3.82
N GLY A 550 -2.55 12.97 -3.00
CA GLY A 550 -2.70 13.73 -1.76
C GLY A 550 -1.80 13.15 -0.68
N GLN A 551 -2.30 12.21 0.14
CA GLN A 551 -1.53 11.54 1.17
C GLN A 551 -1.15 10.10 0.78
N VAL A 552 0.15 9.79 0.89
CA VAL A 552 0.66 8.41 0.86
C VAL A 552 0.90 7.95 2.28
N LYS A 553 0.52 6.71 2.60
CA LYS A 553 1.06 6.01 3.78
C LYS A 553 2.19 5.09 3.38
N TYR A 554 3.33 5.28 4.04
CA TYR A 554 4.52 4.47 3.83
C TYR A 554 4.55 3.31 4.81
N VAL A 555 4.84 2.10 4.31
CA VAL A 555 5.09 0.90 5.11
C VAL A 555 6.54 0.50 4.88
N SER A 556 7.41 0.79 5.84
CA SER A 556 8.85 0.58 5.70
C SER A 556 9.25 -0.83 6.14
N GLY A 557 8.49 -1.44 7.06
CA GLY A 557 8.94 -2.64 7.77
C GLY A 557 10.20 -2.41 8.61
N SER A 558 10.57 -1.15 8.87
CA SER A 558 11.74 -0.75 9.64
C SER A 558 11.27 -0.12 10.94
N PHE A 559 11.59 -0.77 12.08
CA PHE A 559 11.31 -0.31 13.46
C PHE A 559 12.09 0.97 13.83
N SER A 560 12.08 1.98 12.96
CA SER A 560 12.80 3.24 13.07
C SER A 560 11.83 4.40 12.84
N GLY A 561 12.04 5.49 13.57
CA GLY A 561 11.14 6.65 13.50
C GLY A 561 9.80 6.39 14.18
N ALA A 562 8.81 7.24 13.88
CA ALA A 562 7.59 7.38 14.67
C ALA A 562 6.43 6.40 14.35
N ASP A 563 6.65 5.40 13.48
CA ASP A 563 5.67 4.36 13.07
C ASP A 563 4.28 4.94 12.72
N ASN A 564 4.22 6.01 11.92
CA ASN A 564 2.98 6.74 11.63
C ASN A 564 2.68 6.88 10.13
N GLY A 565 3.50 6.26 9.28
CA GLY A 565 3.34 6.22 7.84
C GLY A 565 3.54 7.57 7.13
N SER A 566 4.06 8.61 7.80
CA SER A 566 4.22 9.96 7.22
C SER A 566 5.36 10.09 6.20
N SER A 567 6.32 9.17 6.22
CA SER A 567 7.45 9.08 5.29
C SER A 567 8.06 7.69 5.38
N TRP A 568 9.02 7.34 4.52
CA TRP A 568 9.78 6.10 4.68
C TRP A 568 10.50 5.99 6.04
N ALA A 569 11.03 7.10 6.55
CA ALA A 569 11.72 7.14 7.84
C ALA A 569 10.81 6.93 9.05
N ASN A 570 9.51 7.23 8.90
CA ASN A 570 8.47 7.03 9.92
C ASN A 570 7.41 6.03 9.43
N GLY A 571 7.78 5.16 8.50
CA GLY A 571 6.85 4.24 7.85
C GLY A 571 6.26 3.24 8.83
N PHE A 572 5.06 2.74 8.55
CA PHE A 572 4.47 1.68 9.35
C PHE A 572 5.35 0.42 9.32
N ASP A 573 5.45 -0.26 10.46
CA ASP A 573 6.16 -1.53 10.58
C ASP A 573 5.45 -2.67 9.83
N ASN A 574 4.13 -2.59 9.71
CA ASN A 574 3.32 -3.60 9.06
C ASN A 574 2.22 -2.99 8.20
N LEU A 575 1.89 -3.66 7.08
CA LEU A 575 0.82 -3.23 6.19
C LEU A 575 -0.54 -3.22 6.90
N GLN A 576 -0.84 -4.21 7.75
CA GLN A 576 -2.11 -4.24 8.46
C GLN A 576 -2.27 -3.03 9.39
N SER A 577 -1.17 -2.55 10.01
CA SER A 577 -1.18 -1.31 10.80
C SER A 577 -1.55 -0.10 9.94
N ALA A 578 -0.99 0.00 8.73
CA ALA A 578 -1.31 1.07 7.79
C ALA A 578 -2.78 1.03 7.33
N LEU A 579 -3.30 -0.17 7.06
CA LEU A 579 -4.70 -0.38 6.65
C LEU A 579 -5.68 -0.09 7.79
N SER A 580 -5.31 -0.42 9.03
CA SER A 580 -6.11 -0.14 10.23
C SER A 580 -6.04 1.33 10.68
N ASN A 581 -5.01 2.09 10.27
CA ASN A 581 -4.85 3.51 10.59
C ASN A 581 -5.58 4.42 9.58
N ASN A 582 -6.69 3.95 9.02
CA ASN A 582 -7.54 4.75 8.14
C ASN A 582 -8.68 5.39 8.94
N THR A 583 -8.43 6.55 9.56
CA THR A 583 -9.41 7.22 10.43
C THR A 583 -10.68 7.68 9.72
N CYS A 584 -10.67 7.72 8.38
CA CYS A 584 -11.75 8.26 7.57
C CYS A 584 -12.32 7.28 6.54
N ASN A 585 -11.77 6.07 6.41
CA ASN A 585 -12.01 5.17 5.26
C ASN A 585 -11.62 5.76 3.89
N ASP A 586 -10.79 6.81 3.88
CA ASP A 586 -10.48 7.60 2.68
C ASP A 586 -8.99 7.62 2.34
N LEU A 587 -8.12 6.88 3.04
CA LEU A 587 -6.81 6.62 2.47
C LEU A 587 -6.97 5.94 1.11
N PHE A 588 -6.30 6.47 0.08
CA PHE A 588 -6.28 5.88 -1.26
C PHE A 588 -4.93 5.28 -1.64
N GLU A 589 -3.79 5.71 -1.07
CA GLU A 589 -2.47 5.18 -1.48
C GLU A 589 -1.60 4.70 -0.32
N VAL A 590 -1.16 3.44 -0.39
CA VAL A 590 -0.18 2.83 0.53
C VAL A 590 1.01 2.31 -0.26
N TYR A 591 2.21 2.80 0.07
CA TYR A 591 3.47 2.35 -0.55
C TYR A 591 4.20 1.44 0.43
N VAL A 592 4.46 0.21 -0.01
CA VAL A 592 5.08 -0.83 0.80
C VAL A 592 6.48 -1.09 0.27
N ALA A 593 7.46 -0.86 1.13
CA ALA A 593 8.85 -1.15 0.83
C ALA A 593 9.06 -2.65 0.59
N LYS A 594 10.19 -2.96 -0.04
CA LYS A 594 10.74 -4.31 -0.07
C LYS A 594 10.84 -4.83 1.36
N GLY A 595 10.34 -6.02 1.57
CA GLY A 595 10.43 -6.66 2.87
C GLY A 595 11.85 -7.20 3.05
N PHE A 596 12.53 -6.85 4.15
CA PHE A 596 13.68 -7.66 4.59
C PHE A 596 13.24 -9.05 5.10
N MET A 597 11.96 -9.17 5.50
CA MET A 597 11.22 -10.43 5.70
C MET A 597 9.83 -10.28 5.09
N ASP A 598 9.11 -11.39 4.99
CA ASP A 598 7.70 -11.39 4.61
C ASP A 598 6.85 -10.60 5.64
N TYR A 599 5.97 -9.74 5.15
CA TYR A 599 4.96 -9.08 5.97
C TYR A 599 3.87 -10.10 6.30
N LYS A 600 3.49 -10.18 7.58
CA LYS A 600 2.47 -11.11 8.09
C LYS A 600 1.28 -10.32 8.63
N PRO A 601 0.04 -10.82 8.50
CA PRO A 601 -1.13 -10.12 9.02
C PRO A 601 -1.18 -10.09 10.55
N SER A 602 -0.47 -11.01 11.22
CA SER A 602 -0.26 -11.05 12.66
C SER A 602 1.05 -11.77 12.99
N THR A 603 1.64 -11.48 14.16
CA THR A 603 2.74 -12.29 14.73
C THR A 603 2.25 -13.34 15.73
N ILE A 604 0.98 -13.31 16.09
CA ILE A 604 0.34 -14.34 16.92
C ILE A 604 -0.22 -15.38 15.96
N GLY A 605 -0.07 -16.68 16.26
CA GLY A 605 -0.53 -17.80 15.43
C GLY A 605 -2.06 -17.92 15.26
N ASN A 606 -2.78 -16.80 15.28
CA ASN A 606 -4.20 -16.73 14.98
C ASN A 606 -4.40 -16.82 13.45
N ILE A 607 -4.76 -18.02 13.00
CA ILE A 607 -5.02 -18.35 11.59
C ILE A 607 -6.16 -17.53 10.94
N SER A 608 -6.95 -16.81 11.73
CA SER A 608 -8.06 -15.99 11.21
C SER A 608 -7.62 -14.57 10.81
N GLU A 609 -6.37 -14.19 11.10
CA GLU A 609 -5.86 -12.86 10.78
C GLU A 609 -5.53 -12.72 9.30
N SER A 610 -5.84 -11.55 8.73
CA SER A 610 -5.72 -11.25 7.30
C SER A 610 -5.26 -9.83 7.07
N PHE A 611 -4.59 -9.57 5.95
CA PHE A 611 -4.48 -8.22 5.41
C PHE A 611 -5.84 -7.80 4.85
N ASN A 612 -6.61 -7.07 5.66
CA ASN A 612 -7.95 -6.62 5.32
C ASN A 612 -7.91 -5.30 4.55
N ILE A 613 -8.21 -5.35 3.25
CA ILE A 613 -8.11 -4.20 2.35
C ILE A 613 -9.51 -3.57 2.13
N PRO A 614 -9.74 -2.33 2.62
CA PRO A 614 -11.01 -1.62 2.49
C PRO A 614 -11.22 -0.96 1.11
N SER A 615 -12.42 -0.40 0.89
CA SER A 615 -12.80 0.20 -0.40
C SER A 615 -11.91 1.37 -0.78
N GLY A 616 -11.69 1.56 -2.08
CA GLY A 616 -10.94 2.68 -2.65
C GLY A 616 -9.41 2.55 -2.56
N MET A 617 -8.90 1.56 -1.82
CA MET A 617 -7.46 1.43 -1.59
C MET A 617 -6.66 1.11 -2.86
N ARG A 618 -5.56 1.83 -3.07
CA ARG A 618 -4.50 1.53 -4.02
C ARG A 618 -3.23 1.22 -3.24
N ILE A 619 -2.82 -0.04 -3.28
CA ILE A 619 -1.70 -0.53 -2.48
C ILE A 619 -0.64 -1.01 -3.45
N TYR A 620 0.57 -0.50 -3.25
CA TYR A 620 1.70 -0.71 -4.14
C TYR A 620 2.87 -1.32 -3.36
N GLY A 621 3.23 -2.56 -3.69
CA GLY A 621 4.47 -3.19 -3.25
C GLY A 621 5.60 -2.91 -4.24
N GLY A 622 6.84 -3.22 -3.84
CA GLY A 622 7.98 -3.18 -4.74
C GLY A 622 8.90 -1.96 -4.63
N PHE A 623 8.81 -1.19 -3.54
CA PHE A 623 9.64 0.02 -3.37
C PHE A 623 10.99 -0.26 -2.69
N ALA A 624 12.02 0.51 -3.02
CA ALA A 624 13.31 0.48 -2.35
C ALA A 624 13.26 1.07 -0.93
N GLY A 625 12.32 1.99 -0.68
CA GLY A 625 12.18 2.73 0.58
C GLY A 625 12.77 4.15 0.52
N THR A 626 12.96 4.71 -0.67
CA THR A 626 13.50 6.06 -0.89
C THR A 626 12.64 6.92 -1.81
N GLU A 627 11.66 6.31 -2.46
CA GLU A 627 10.84 6.91 -3.51
C GLU A 627 9.84 7.92 -2.98
N LYS A 628 9.63 9.01 -3.72
CA LYS A 628 8.69 10.08 -3.37
C LYS A 628 7.35 9.95 -4.10
N SER A 629 7.32 9.24 -5.22
CA SER A 629 6.14 9.02 -6.05
C SER A 629 6.09 7.59 -6.59
N ILE A 630 4.93 7.21 -7.11
CA ILE A 630 4.73 5.90 -7.76
C ILE A 630 5.60 5.70 -9.02
N ASN A 631 6.00 6.78 -9.71
CA ASN A 631 6.79 6.69 -10.95
C ASN A 631 8.27 6.37 -10.69
N GLU A 632 8.76 6.66 -9.48
CA GLU A 632 10.11 6.27 -9.06
C GLU A 632 10.20 4.75 -8.75
N ARG A 633 9.05 4.05 -8.64
CA ARG A 633 9.00 2.60 -8.40
C ARG A 633 9.58 1.83 -9.58
N ASN A 634 10.71 1.14 -9.35
CA ASN A 634 11.33 0.33 -10.38
C ASN A 634 10.62 -1.01 -10.58
N LEU A 635 9.74 -1.04 -11.58
CA LEU A 635 8.91 -2.19 -11.94
C LEU A 635 9.68 -3.46 -12.39
N ALA A 636 10.95 -3.35 -12.76
CA ALA A 636 11.79 -4.51 -13.11
C ALA A 636 12.34 -5.25 -11.87
N LEU A 637 12.32 -4.60 -10.70
CA LEU A 637 12.91 -5.12 -9.47
C LEU A 637 11.88 -5.66 -8.45
N ILE A 638 10.58 -5.46 -8.71
CA ILE A 638 9.48 -5.76 -7.77
C ILE A 638 9.30 -7.25 -7.44
N HIS A 639 9.93 -8.14 -8.20
CA HIS A 639 9.91 -9.60 -7.97
C HIS A 639 11.33 -10.15 -7.79
N SER A 640 12.30 -9.27 -7.54
CA SER A 640 13.69 -9.61 -7.27
C SER A 640 14.20 -8.78 -6.08
N THR A 641 15.08 -7.81 -6.29
CA THR A 641 15.74 -7.08 -5.19
C THR A 641 14.81 -6.13 -4.43
N HIS A 642 13.66 -5.77 -4.99
CA HIS A 642 12.64 -4.95 -4.33
C HIS A 642 11.37 -5.74 -3.95
N GLN A 643 11.44 -7.07 -3.89
CA GLN A 643 10.25 -7.87 -3.61
C GLN A 643 9.57 -7.51 -2.29
N THR A 644 8.25 -7.33 -2.35
CA THR A 644 7.37 -7.20 -1.17
C THR A 644 6.51 -8.45 -1.07
N THR A 645 6.72 -9.25 -0.03
CA THR A 645 5.96 -10.49 0.20
C THR A 645 4.94 -10.30 1.32
N LEU A 646 3.69 -10.69 1.07
CA LEU A 646 2.64 -10.87 2.09
C LEU A 646 2.49 -12.37 2.34
N SER A 647 2.76 -12.82 3.56
CA SER A 647 2.76 -14.24 3.90
C SER A 647 1.73 -14.58 4.97
N GLY A 648 1.05 -15.69 4.74
CA GLY A 648 0.20 -16.34 5.74
C GLY A 648 0.94 -17.23 6.72
N ASP A 649 2.18 -17.65 6.45
CA ASP A 649 3.00 -18.43 7.39
C ASP A 649 3.32 -17.53 8.59
N LEU A 650 2.60 -17.68 9.70
CA LEU A 650 2.67 -16.73 10.81
C LEU A 650 3.94 -16.95 11.63
N PHE A 651 4.41 -18.19 11.74
CA PHE A 651 5.62 -18.55 12.48
C PHE A 651 6.90 -18.54 11.64
N GLY A 652 6.81 -18.43 10.31
CA GLY A 652 7.98 -18.43 9.41
C GLY A 652 8.71 -19.77 9.40
N ASN A 653 8.00 -20.88 9.63
CA ASN A 653 8.57 -22.21 9.87
C ASN A 653 8.25 -23.20 8.72
N ASP A 654 7.62 -22.72 7.65
CA ASP A 654 7.24 -23.54 6.51
C ASP A 654 8.39 -23.73 5.51
N ASN A 655 8.45 -24.95 4.97
CA ASN A 655 9.26 -25.22 3.79
C ASN A 655 8.47 -24.85 2.53
N ALA A 656 9.06 -24.03 1.67
CA ALA A 656 8.44 -23.59 0.43
C ALA A 656 7.97 -24.78 -0.42
N PHE A 657 6.74 -24.72 -0.93
CA PHE A 657 6.08 -25.73 -1.76
C PHE A 657 5.93 -27.11 -1.09
N ASN A 658 6.06 -27.18 0.24
CA ASN A 658 5.69 -28.35 1.02
C ASN A 658 4.35 -28.10 1.73
N PHE A 659 3.34 -28.87 1.34
CA PHE A 659 1.96 -28.72 1.83
C PHE A 659 1.55 -29.75 2.89
N SER A 660 2.44 -30.64 3.31
CA SER A 660 2.11 -31.77 4.21
C SER A 660 2.54 -31.57 5.67
N ALA A 661 3.26 -30.49 6.00
CA ALA A 661 3.76 -30.21 7.34
C ALA A 661 3.65 -28.72 7.69
N ASN A 662 3.55 -28.44 8.99
CA ASN A 662 3.69 -27.13 9.65
C ASN A 662 2.71 -25.99 9.28
N ARG A 663 1.75 -26.18 8.38
CA ARG A 663 0.81 -25.08 7.98
C ARG A 663 -0.38 -24.80 8.92
N ASN A 664 -0.31 -25.25 10.16
CA ASN A 664 -1.44 -25.15 11.10
C ASN A 664 -1.54 -23.78 11.76
N ASP A 665 -0.44 -23.01 11.80
CA ASP A 665 -0.43 -21.62 12.25
C ASP A 665 -0.69 -20.63 11.10
N ASN A 666 -0.77 -21.11 9.85
CA ASN A 666 -0.92 -20.23 8.71
C ASN A 666 -2.28 -19.54 8.69
N SER A 667 -2.28 -18.28 8.27
CA SER A 667 -3.51 -17.56 7.93
C SER A 667 -4.31 -18.32 6.87
N ILE A 668 -5.62 -18.44 7.11
CA ILE A 668 -6.56 -19.00 6.14
C ILE A 668 -6.66 -18.08 4.93
N LEU A 669 -6.67 -16.76 5.14
CA LEU A 669 -6.80 -15.77 4.07
C LEU A 669 -5.71 -14.71 4.26
N PRO A 670 -4.47 -14.95 3.79
CA PRO A 670 -3.37 -14.01 4.00
C PRO A 670 -3.75 -12.60 3.52
N VAL A 671 -4.39 -12.50 2.35
CA VAL A 671 -4.93 -11.24 1.81
C VAL A 671 -6.44 -11.33 1.61
N LYS A 672 -7.18 -10.36 2.17
CA LYS A 672 -8.63 -10.25 2.04
C LYS A 672 -9.02 -8.88 1.48
N ILE A 673 -9.43 -8.84 0.22
CA ILE A 673 -9.93 -7.63 -0.45
C ILE A 673 -11.45 -7.58 -0.28
N ILE A 674 -11.89 -6.89 0.77
CA ILE A 674 -13.30 -6.71 1.08
C ILE A 674 -13.90 -5.46 0.44
N GLY A 675 -13.04 -4.50 0.11
CA GLY A 675 -13.42 -3.20 -0.42
C GLY A 675 -13.66 -3.15 -1.92
N ASP A 676 -14.57 -2.26 -2.33
CA ASP A 676 -14.82 -1.96 -3.73
C ASP A 676 -13.74 -1.02 -4.31
N ASN A 677 -13.47 -1.12 -5.61
CA ASN A 677 -12.55 -0.25 -6.36
C ASN A 677 -11.11 -0.27 -5.83
N VAL A 678 -10.62 -1.45 -5.48
CA VAL A 678 -9.26 -1.65 -4.95
C VAL A 678 -8.25 -1.89 -6.07
N VAL A 679 -7.06 -1.29 -5.96
CA VAL A 679 -5.88 -1.62 -6.75
C VAL A 679 -4.85 -2.30 -5.84
N PHE A 680 -4.41 -3.49 -6.21
CA PHE A 680 -3.39 -4.26 -5.51
C PHE A 680 -2.27 -4.61 -6.49
N ASP A 681 -1.11 -3.99 -6.34
CA ASP A 681 -0.07 -3.97 -7.38
C ASP A 681 1.33 -4.24 -6.81
N GLY A 682 2.03 -5.26 -7.31
CA GLY A 682 3.46 -5.44 -7.05
C GLY A 682 3.82 -6.40 -5.91
N PHE A 683 2.89 -7.25 -5.46
CA PHE A 683 3.12 -8.12 -4.30
C PHE A 683 3.40 -9.57 -4.68
N THR A 684 4.19 -10.25 -3.85
CA THR A 684 4.19 -11.72 -3.77
C THR A 684 3.30 -12.17 -2.62
N VAL A 685 2.36 -13.07 -2.86
CA VAL A 685 1.42 -13.59 -1.84
C VAL A 685 1.60 -15.10 -1.70
N LYS A 686 1.83 -15.58 -0.47
CA LYS A 686 2.11 -16.99 -0.20
C LYS A 686 1.66 -17.47 1.18
N GLY A 687 1.73 -18.79 1.39
CA GLY A 687 1.69 -19.39 2.72
C GLY A 687 0.30 -19.45 3.34
N SER A 688 -0.77 -19.60 2.54
CA SER A 688 -2.09 -19.90 3.12
C SER A 688 -2.12 -21.27 3.82
N SER A 689 -3.08 -21.44 4.74
CA SER A 689 -3.37 -22.72 5.39
C SER A 689 -3.92 -23.77 4.42
N SER A 690 -4.05 -25.02 4.88
CA SER A 690 -4.50 -26.17 4.08
C SER A 690 -5.91 -26.07 3.50
N ILE A 691 -6.72 -25.15 4.02
CA ILE A 691 -8.07 -24.81 3.51
C ILE A 691 -8.14 -23.36 3.02
N GLY A 692 -7.00 -22.68 2.98
CA GLY A 692 -6.88 -21.24 2.86
C GLY A 692 -6.58 -20.74 1.46
N VAL A 693 -7.06 -19.53 1.15
CA VAL A 693 -6.88 -18.88 -0.15
C VAL A 693 -5.82 -17.79 -0.02
N GLY A 694 -4.82 -17.75 -0.91
CA GLY A 694 -3.78 -16.72 -0.89
C GLY A 694 -4.35 -15.28 -0.98
N ILE A 695 -5.17 -15.02 -1.99
CA ILE A 695 -5.92 -13.76 -2.15
C ILE A 695 -7.41 -14.04 -2.27
N TYR A 696 -8.21 -13.50 -1.36
CA TYR A 696 -9.67 -13.64 -1.35
C TYR A 696 -10.35 -12.29 -1.60
N ILE A 697 -11.16 -12.21 -2.66
CA ILE A 697 -11.75 -10.96 -3.15
C ILE A 697 -13.28 -11.03 -3.08
N THR A 698 -13.87 -10.13 -2.29
CA THR A 698 -15.33 -9.97 -2.21
C THR A 698 -15.82 -8.62 -2.70
N GLY A 699 -14.96 -7.59 -2.67
CA GLY A 699 -15.31 -6.25 -3.16
C GLY A 699 -15.42 -6.20 -4.69
N ALA A 700 -16.26 -5.30 -5.20
CA ALA A 700 -16.46 -5.06 -6.62
C ALA A 700 -15.30 -4.25 -7.23
N ASN A 701 -15.03 -4.44 -8.52
CA ASN A 701 -14.04 -3.68 -9.29
C ASN A 701 -12.60 -3.76 -8.74
N ALA A 702 -12.19 -4.90 -8.19
CA ALA A 702 -10.83 -5.11 -7.74
C ALA A 702 -9.87 -5.28 -8.94
N THR A 703 -8.70 -4.66 -8.87
CA THR A 703 -7.62 -4.77 -9.86
C THR A 703 -6.37 -5.34 -9.21
N ILE A 704 -6.00 -6.57 -9.59
CA ILE A 704 -4.76 -7.23 -9.19
C ILE A 704 -3.75 -7.07 -10.32
N LYS A 705 -2.58 -6.51 -10.02
CA LYS A 705 -1.58 -6.18 -11.04
C LYS A 705 -0.18 -6.57 -10.60
N ASN A 706 0.69 -6.94 -11.55
CA ASN A 706 2.12 -7.13 -11.30
C ASN A 706 2.39 -8.01 -10.05
N SER A 707 1.59 -9.06 -9.82
CA SER A 707 1.61 -9.79 -8.55
C SER A 707 1.87 -11.27 -8.77
N ARG A 708 2.60 -11.89 -7.84
CA ARG A 708 2.92 -13.32 -7.83
C ARG A 708 2.12 -14.00 -6.72
N ILE A 709 1.32 -14.99 -7.06
CA ILE A 709 0.54 -15.80 -6.13
C ILE A 709 1.11 -17.21 -6.15
N ILE A 710 1.83 -17.57 -5.09
CA ILE A 710 2.63 -18.80 -5.05
C ILE A 710 2.49 -19.51 -3.72
N ASP A 711 2.71 -20.83 -3.72
CA ASP A 711 2.90 -21.59 -2.47
C ASP A 711 1.74 -21.45 -1.46
N ASN A 712 0.50 -21.38 -1.97
CA ASN A 712 -0.71 -21.41 -1.15
C ASN A 712 -1.24 -22.85 -1.08
N ALA A 713 -1.61 -23.31 0.12
CA ALA A 713 -1.88 -24.73 0.38
C ALA A 713 -3.29 -25.19 -0.04
N PHE A 714 -4.12 -24.27 -0.52
CA PHE A 714 -5.34 -24.57 -1.25
C PHE A 714 -5.37 -23.74 -2.55
N ILE A 715 -6.20 -22.70 -2.61
CA ILE A 715 -6.38 -21.88 -3.82
C ILE A 715 -5.38 -20.70 -3.81
N GLY A 716 -4.81 -20.38 -4.96
CA GLY A 716 -3.99 -19.18 -5.12
C GLY A 716 -4.82 -17.90 -4.95
N LEU A 717 -5.77 -17.66 -5.85
CA LEU A 717 -6.67 -16.50 -5.82
C LEU A 717 -8.12 -16.95 -5.97
N ASN A 718 -9.04 -16.44 -5.15
CA ASN A 718 -10.48 -16.60 -5.31
C ASN A 718 -11.17 -15.23 -5.41
N THR A 719 -12.03 -15.05 -6.42
CA THR A 719 -12.86 -13.85 -6.58
C THR A 719 -14.35 -14.19 -6.62
N ILE A 720 -15.10 -13.55 -5.72
CA ILE A 720 -16.57 -13.52 -5.68
C ILE A 720 -17.16 -12.11 -5.90
N GLY A 721 -16.32 -11.08 -6.00
CA GLY A 721 -16.74 -9.70 -6.30
C GLY A 721 -17.32 -9.55 -7.71
N GLU A 722 -18.11 -8.51 -7.98
CA GLU A 722 -18.85 -8.41 -9.25
C GLU A 722 -17.95 -8.35 -10.50
N ASN A 723 -16.85 -7.58 -10.44
CA ASN A 723 -15.89 -7.41 -11.53
C ASN A 723 -14.46 -7.44 -10.99
N THR A 724 -13.61 -8.31 -11.53
CA THR A 724 -12.19 -8.39 -11.12
C THR A 724 -11.29 -8.34 -12.35
N THR A 725 -10.26 -7.49 -12.32
CA THR A 725 -9.21 -7.43 -13.34
C THR A 725 -7.91 -8.00 -12.78
N ILE A 726 -7.29 -8.93 -13.49
CA ILE A 726 -6.01 -9.55 -13.16
C ILE A 726 -5.07 -9.31 -14.34
N SER A 727 -3.95 -8.62 -14.12
CA SER A 727 -3.06 -8.24 -15.22
C SER A 727 -1.58 -8.29 -14.85
N HIS A 728 -0.74 -8.81 -15.74
CA HIS A 728 0.70 -8.95 -15.47
C HIS A 728 0.97 -9.75 -14.19
N CYS A 729 0.17 -10.78 -13.91
CA CYS A 729 0.27 -11.59 -12.69
C CYS A 729 0.75 -13.01 -12.99
N SER A 730 1.26 -13.69 -11.97
CA SER A 730 1.47 -15.14 -12.00
C SER A 730 0.72 -15.84 -10.86
N SER A 731 0.05 -16.96 -11.15
CA SER A 731 -0.48 -17.88 -10.13
C SER A 731 0.13 -19.27 -10.33
N THR A 732 1.16 -19.60 -9.55
CA THR A 732 2.02 -20.75 -9.82
C THR A 732 2.36 -21.56 -8.58
N GLY A 733 2.36 -22.89 -8.71
CA GLY A 733 2.81 -23.78 -7.64
C GLY A 733 1.88 -23.80 -6.41
N ASN A 734 0.60 -23.42 -6.56
CA ASN A 734 -0.38 -23.56 -5.48
C ASN A 734 -0.86 -25.02 -5.40
N ASN A 735 -1.30 -25.47 -4.23
CA ASN A 735 -1.56 -26.89 -3.97
C ASN A 735 -2.86 -27.41 -4.59
N THR A 736 -3.84 -26.55 -4.90
CA THR A 736 -5.05 -26.91 -5.66
C THR A 736 -5.21 -26.02 -6.90
N VAL A 737 -6.15 -25.08 -6.90
CA VAL A 737 -6.49 -24.26 -8.06
C VAL A 737 -5.64 -22.99 -8.10
N GLY A 738 -5.16 -22.62 -9.28
CA GLY A 738 -4.43 -21.36 -9.47
C GLY A 738 -5.31 -20.13 -9.26
N ILE A 739 -6.40 -20.02 -10.01
CA ILE A 739 -7.38 -18.94 -9.91
C ILE A 739 -8.80 -19.51 -9.92
N PHE A 740 -9.60 -19.18 -8.92
CA PHE A 740 -11.01 -19.53 -8.84
C PHE A 740 -11.88 -18.28 -9.03
N ILE A 741 -12.80 -18.33 -9.99
CA ILE A 741 -13.76 -17.26 -10.31
C ILE A 741 -15.15 -17.79 -9.98
N GLU A 742 -15.71 -17.32 -8.87
CA GLU A 742 -16.98 -17.81 -8.35
C GLU A 742 -18.04 -16.71 -8.43
N ASN A 743 -19.06 -16.90 -9.29
CA ASN A 743 -20.14 -15.92 -9.51
C ASN A 743 -19.63 -14.49 -9.78
N SER A 744 -18.52 -14.37 -10.48
CA SER A 744 -17.81 -13.11 -10.73
C SER A 744 -17.58 -12.91 -12.23
N THR A 745 -17.54 -11.66 -12.69
CA THR A 745 -17.03 -11.30 -14.02
C THR A 745 -15.53 -11.01 -13.90
N ALA A 746 -14.70 -11.63 -14.74
CA ALA A 746 -13.25 -11.50 -14.65
C ALA A 746 -12.57 -11.15 -15.98
N ILE A 747 -11.55 -10.31 -15.92
CA ILE A 747 -10.64 -10.02 -17.03
C ILE A 747 -9.24 -10.45 -16.61
N ILE A 748 -8.65 -11.42 -17.29
CA ILE A 748 -7.29 -11.91 -17.07
C ILE A 748 -6.46 -11.58 -18.31
N LYS A 749 -5.34 -10.87 -18.13
CA LYS A 749 -4.48 -10.47 -19.24
C LYS A 749 -3.00 -10.51 -18.90
N GLU A 750 -2.15 -10.80 -19.89
CA GLU A 750 -0.69 -10.83 -19.74
C GLU A 750 -0.23 -11.64 -18.53
N SER A 751 -0.87 -12.79 -18.25
CA SER A 751 -0.67 -13.53 -17.00
C SER A 751 -0.24 -14.97 -17.22
N LEU A 752 0.50 -15.52 -16.24
CA LEU A 752 0.97 -16.91 -16.22
C LEU A 752 0.25 -17.70 -15.12
N ILE A 753 -0.39 -18.81 -15.46
CA ILE A 753 -1.03 -19.71 -14.52
C ILE A 753 -0.49 -21.12 -14.73
N ALA A 754 0.39 -21.60 -13.86
CA ALA A 754 1.12 -22.84 -14.14
C ALA A 754 1.48 -23.67 -12.90
N ASN A 755 1.66 -24.98 -13.11
CA ASN A 755 2.12 -25.91 -12.07
C ASN A 755 1.25 -25.93 -10.80
N ASN A 756 -0.05 -25.68 -10.92
CA ASN A 756 -0.95 -25.78 -9.78
C ASN A 756 -1.41 -27.24 -9.56
N GLY A 757 -1.79 -27.49 -8.32
CA GLY A 757 -2.37 -28.69 -7.72
C GLY A 757 -3.41 -29.47 -8.49
N SER A 758 -4.26 -28.72 -9.15
CA SER A 758 -5.47 -29.17 -9.82
C SER A 758 -5.63 -28.32 -11.09
N ASP A 759 -6.75 -27.64 -11.27
CA ASP A 759 -6.99 -26.79 -12.43
C ASP A 759 -6.17 -25.49 -12.38
N GLY A 760 -5.76 -24.99 -13.55
CA GLY A 760 -5.17 -23.66 -13.64
C GLY A 760 -6.18 -22.58 -13.26
N ILE A 761 -7.30 -22.55 -13.97
CA ILE A 761 -8.42 -21.63 -13.70
C ILE A 761 -9.70 -22.44 -13.56
N GLU A 762 -10.45 -22.21 -12.48
CA GLU A 762 -11.81 -22.71 -12.31
C GLU A 762 -12.82 -21.55 -12.38
N ILE A 763 -13.89 -21.72 -13.15
CA ILE A 763 -14.98 -20.76 -13.31
C ILE A 763 -16.26 -21.43 -12.86
N TYR A 764 -16.91 -20.89 -11.83
CA TYR A 764 -18.17 -21.37 -11.31
C TYR A 764 -19.25 -20.29 -11.41
N VAL A 765 -20.36 -20.60 -12.07
CA VAL A 765 -21.49 -19.69 -12.26
C VAL A 765 -22.78 -20.39 -11.87
N SER A 766 -23.36 -19.98 -10.73
CA SER A 766 -24.64 -20.52 -10.25
C SER A 766 -25.82 -19.57 -10.39
N ASN A 767 -25.58 -18.28 -10.67
CA ASN A 767 -26.63 -17.30 -10.92
C ASN A 767 -26.19 -16.19 -11.86
N GLY A 768 -27.18 -15.50 -12.44
CA GLY A 768 -26.96 -14.35 -13.32
C GLY A 768 -26.22 -14.71 -14.61
N THR A 769 -25.74 -13.68 -15.31
CA THR A 769 -24.84 -13.83 -16.46
C THR A 769 -23.46 -13.32 -16.07
N ARG A 770 -22.45 -14.18 -16.15
CA ARG A 770 -21.06 -13.85 -15.81
C ARG A 770 -20.18 -14.00 -17.05
N ARG A 771 -19.13 -13.17 -17.10
CA ARG A 771 -18.22 -13.15 -18.24
C ARG A 771 -16.78 -13.29 -17.80
N THR A 772 -16.02 -14.14 -18.49
CA THR A 772 -14.57 -14.23 -18.30
C THR A 772 -13.84 -13.94 -19.60
N SER A 773 -12.92 -12.97 -19.60
CA SER A 773 -12.08 -12.67 -20.75
C SER A 773 -10.63 -12.99 -20.41
N ILE A 774 -10.00 -13.87 -21.17
CA ILE A 774 -8.59 -14.24 -21.02
C ILE A 774 -7.87 -13.82 -22.30
N THR A 775 -6.89 -12.94 -22.17
CA THR A 775 -6.12 -12.45 -23.31
C THR A 775 -4.63 -12.56 -23.04
N ASN A 776 -3.83 -12.84 -24.07
CA ASN A 776 -2.37 -12.70 -23.97
C ASN A 776 -1.77 -13.47 -22.77
N SER A 777 -2.30 -14.64 -22.42
CA SER A 777 -1.96 -15.34 -21.18
C SER A 777 -1.51 -16.79 -21.45
N THR A 778 -0.69 -17.34 -20.55
CA THR A 778 -0.23 -18.73 -20.62
C THR A 778 -0.78 -19.52 -19.43
N ILE A 779 -1.48 -20.62 -19.69
CA ILE A 779 -2.02 -21.53 -18.69
C ILE A 779 -1.44 -22.91 -18.95
N ALA A 780 -0.49 -23.36 -18.13
CA ALA A 780 0.33 -24.50 -18.52
C ALA A 780 0.73 -25.45 -17.38
N PHE A 781 0.82 -26.74 -17.69
CA PHE A 781 1.31 -27.77 -16.77
C PHE A 781 0.64 -27.78 -15.40
N ASN A 782 -0.66 -27.51 -15.33
CA ASN A 782 -1.45 -27.77 -14.13
C ASN A 782 -1.78 -29.27 -14.04
N ALA A 783 -1.95 -29.79 -12.83
CA ALA A 783 -2.11 -31.22 -12.60
C ALA A 783 -3.47 -31.77 -13.00
N ASP A 784 -4.47 -30.92 -13.23
CA ASP A 784 -5.73 -31.28 -13.89
C ASP A 784 -5.87 -30.53 -15.23
N ASN A 785 -6.88 -29.66 -15.36
CA ASN A 785 -7.16 -28.96 -16.61
C ASN A 785 -6.49 -27.58 -16.64
N GLY A 786 -6.33 -27.02 -17.84
CA GLY A 786 -5.98 -25.61 -17.97
C GLY A 786 -7.10 -24.72 -17.43
N ILE A 787 -8.31 -24.91 -17.95
CA ILE A 787 -9.52 -24.20 -17.52
C ILE A 787 -10.64 -25.21 -17.29
N LYS A 788 -11.33 -25.09 -16.15
CA LYS A 788 -12.58 -25.79 -15.87
C LYS A 788 -13.72 -24.78 -15.74
N VAL A 789 -14.82 -25.02 -16.43
CA VAL A 789 -16.01 -24.16 -16.41
C VAL A 789 -17.21 -24.95 -15.95
N ASN A 790 -17.87 -24.49 -14.88
CA ASN A 790 -19.06 -25.10 -14.30
C ASN A 790 -20.21 -24.07 -14.29
N SER A 791 -21.26 -24.34 -15.06
CA SER A 791 -22.45 -23.48 -15.16
C SER A 791 -23.66 -24.21 -14.57
N ASN A 792 -23.95 -23.89 -13.30
CA ASN A 792 -24.95 -24.56 -12.47
C ASN A 792 -26.16 -23.66 -12.20
N GLY A 793 -27.00 -23.45 -13.22
CA GLY A 793 -28.17 -22.56 -13.14
C GLY A 793 -27.92 -21.10 -13.54
N GLY A 794 -26.67 -20.65 -13.64
CA GLY A 794 -26.30 -19.36 -14.22
C GLY A 794 -25.77 -19.45 -15.66
N THR A 795 -25.61 -18.31 -16.33
CA THR A 795 -25.08 -18.23 -17.71
C THR A 795 -23.61 -17.81 -17.70
N SER A 796 -22.75 -18.63 -18.28
CA SER A 796 -21.31 -18.36 -18.42
C SER A 796 -20.95 -18.03 -19.87
N THR A 797 -20.36 -16.87 -20.11
CA THR A 797 -19.85 -16.47 -21.44
C THR A 797 -18.38 -16.12 -21.37
N ASN A 798 -17.53 -16.95 -21.96
CA ASN A 798 -16.07 -16.82 -21.84
C ASN A 798 -15.41 -16.55 -23.18
N THR A 799 -14.34 -15.76 -23.16
CA THR A 799 -13.53 -15.45 -24.34
C THR A 799 -12.06 -15.74 -24.07
N LEU A 800 -11.38 -16.35 -25.04
CA LEU A 800 -9.95 -16.62 -25.02
C LEU A 800 -9.31 -16.08 -26.31
N LYS A 801 -8.28 -15.24 -26.18
CA LYS A 801 -7.59 -14.64 -27.32
C LYS A 801 -6.07 -14.56 -27.11
N ASN A 802 -5.27 -14.79 -28.14
CA ASN A 802 -3.80 -14.68 -28.08
C ASN A 802 -3.17 -15.45 -26.91
N SER A 803 -3.75 -16.58 -26.52
CA SER A 803 -3.39 -17.26 -25.28
C SER A 803 -2.93 -18.70 -25.54
N LEU A 804 -2.14 -19.24 -24.61
CA LEU A 804 -1.64 -20.61 -24.64
C LEU A 804 -2.26 -21.41 -23.51
N ILE A 805 -2.82 -22.58 -23.83
CA ILE A 805 -3.25 -23.59 -22.86
C ILE A 805 -2.61 -24.93 -23.24
N TYR A 806 -1.58 -25.36 -22.50
CA TYR A 806 -0.76 -26.50 -22.91
C TYR A 806 -0.09 -27.27 -21.74
N GLY A 807 0.13 -28.58 -21.90
CA GLY A 807 0.84 -29.41 -20.93
C GLY A 807 0.07 -29.75 -19.65
N ASN A 808 -1.20 -29.35 -19.52
CA ASN A 808 -2.06 -29.68 -18.38
C ASN A 808 -2.44 -31.17 -18.43
N ALA A 809 -2.49 -31.85 -17.29
CA ALA A 809 -2.54 -33.33 -17.26
C ALA A 809 -3.86 -33.91 -17.78
N SER A 810 -4.99 -33.32 -17.42
CA SER A 810 -6.34 -33.82 -17.74
C SER A 810 -6.88 -33.24 -19.05
N GLY A 811 -6.52 -32.00 -19.40
CA GLY A 811 -7.01 -31.37 -20.63
C GLY A 811 -6.80 -29.86 -20.71
N GLY A 812 -7.16 -29.25 -21.84
CA GLY A 812 -7.07 -27.79 -22.03
C GLY A 812 -8.23 -27.07 -21.37
N ILE A 813 -9.44 -27.31 -21.88
CA ILE A 813 -10.68 -26.73 -21.35
C ILE A 813 -11.69 -27.85 -21.09
N LEU A 814 -12.17 -27.94 -19.85
CA LEU A 814 -13.24 -28.84 -19.44
C LEU A 814 -14.51 -28.03 -19.15
N ASN A 815 -15.60 -28.34 -19.85
CA ASN A 815 -16.92 -27.78 -19.56
C ASN A 815 -17.75 -28.82 -18.81
N VAL A 816 -18.23 -28.46 -17.62
CA VAL A 816 -19.12 -29.28 -16.79
C VAL A 816 -20.52 -28.69 -16.88
N PHE A 817 -21.44 -29.42 -17.52
CA PHE A 817 -22.82 -29.00 -17.72
C PHE A 817 -23.69 -29.52 -16.57
N THR A 818 -24.18 -28.61 -15.73
CA THR A 818 -25.02 -28.97 -14.58
C THR A 818 -26.42 -28.37 -14.61
N ASP A 819 -26.69 -27.33 -15.42
CA ASP A 819 -28.03 -26.92 -15.93
C ASP A 819 -28.06 -25.48 -16.54
N GLY A 820 -26.94 -24.74 -16.52
CA GLY A 820 -26.86 -23.35 -17.02
C GLY A 820 -26.29 -23.20 -18.44
N PRO A 821 -26.68 -22.16 -19.22
CA PRO A 821 -26.10 -21.90 -20.55
C PRO A 821 -24.61 -21.56 -20.48
N LEU A 822 -23.81 -22.16 -21.37
CA LEU A 822 -22.36 -21.96 -21.43
C LEU A 822 -21.91 -21.71 -22.87
N SER A 823 -21.13 -20.64 -23.09
CA SER A 823 -20.51 -20.34 -24.37
C SER A 823 -19.04 -19.94 -24.20
N ASN A 824 -18.15 -20.56 -24.96
CA ASN A 824 -16.74 -20.21 -25.03
C ASN A 824 -16.40 -19.77 -26.46
N THR A 825 -15.84 -18.57 -26.61
CA THR A 825 -15.32 -18.06 -27.89
C THR A 825 -13.80 -18.03 -27.85
N ILE A 826 -13.14 -18.79 -28.72
CA ILE A 826 -11.69 -18.99 -28.68
C ILE A 826 -11.11 -18.62 -30.05
N ASN A 827 -10.23 -17.62 -30.08
CA ASN A 827 -9.61 -17.11 -31.31
C ASN A 827 -8.11 -16.88 -31.10
N TYR A 828 -7.31 -17.01 -32.17
CA TYR A 828 -5.87 -16.72 -32.15
C TYR A 828 -5.15 -17.34 -30.94
N SER A 829 -5.50 -18.55 -30.55
CA SER A 829 -4.99 -19.20 -29.34
C SER A 829 -4.52 -20.63 -29.61
N LEU A 830 -3.53 -21.10 -28.86
CA LEU A 830 -3.09 -22.49 -28.89
C LEU A 830 -3.70 -23.20 -27.68
N VAL A 831 -4.52 -24.21 -27.92
CA VAL A 831 -5.23 -24.92 -26.85
C VAL A 831 -5.08 -26.42 -27.06
N GLN A 832 -4.55 -27.14 -26.07
CA GLN A 832 -4.55 -28.60 -26.07
C GLN A 832 -6.00 -29.12 -26.03
N GLY A 833 -6.32 -30.16 -26.78
CA GLY A 833 -7.66 -30.74 -26.83
C GLY A 833 -8.68 -29.98 -27.68
N LEU A 834 -8.35 -28.82 -28.28
CA LEU A 834 -9.25 -28.05 -29.13
C LEU A 834 -8.64 -27.78 -30.51
N THR A 835 -9.46 -27.88 -31.56
CA THR A 835 -8.97 -27.90 -32.96
C THR A 835 -9.61 -26.87 -33.89
N THR A 836 -10.62 -26.11 -33.47
CA THR A 836 -11.39 -25.22 -34.35
C THR A 836 -11.46 -23.78 -33.85
N GLY A 837 -11.61 -22.83 -34.78
CA GLY A 837 -11.77 -21.39 -34.52
C GLY A 837 -10.77 -20.51 -35.31
N PRO A 838 -11.12 -19.26 -35.66
CA PRO A 838 -10.25 -18.34 -36.38
C PRO A 838 -8.87 -18.17 -35.74
N GLY A 839 -7.81 -18.46 -36.50
CA GLY A 839 -6.42 -18.26 -36.07
C GLY A 839 -5.92 -19.20 -34.96
N ASN A 840 -6.70 -20.20 -34.54
CA ASN A 840 -6.28 -21.11 -33.46
C ASN A 840 -5.22 -22.12 -33.92
N LEU A 841 -4.31 -22.48 -33.01
CA LEU A 841 -3.36 -23.57 -33.18
C LEU A 841 -3.83 -24.80 -32.38
N ASN A 842 -3.82 -25.96 -33.02
CA ASN A 842 -4.23 -27.22 -32.38
C ASN A 842 -3.12 -27.74 -31.46
N GLY A 843 -3.30 -27.58 -30.14
CA GLY A 843 -2.34 -28.01 -29.13
C GLY A 843 -2.13 -29.52 -29.02
N ASN A 844 -2.93 -30.37 -29.69
CA ASN A 844 -2.63 -31.80 -29.80
C ASN A 844 -1.52 -32.10 -30.82
N THR A 845 -1.28 -31.17 -31.74
CA THR A 845 -0.33 -31.33 -32.87
C THR A 845 0.74 -30.25 -32.90
N VAL A 846 0.57 -29.19 -32.12
CA VAL A 846 1.51 -28.07 -32.04
C VAL A 846 1.99 -27.97 -30.60
N ASN A 847 3.28 -28.23 -30.40
CA ASN A 847 3.96 -27.95 -29.15
C ASN A 847 4.39 -26.47 -29.14
N PRO A 848 4.10 -25.69 -28.07
CA PRO A 848 4.54 -24.31 -27.94
C PRO A 848 6.05 -24.14 -27.79
N GLN A 849 6.82 -25.21 -27.54
CA GLN A 849 8.29 -25.19 -27.43
C GLN A 849 8.77 -24.21 -26.35
N PHE A 850 8.30 -24.39 -25.11
CA PHE A 850 8.76 -23.59 -23.98
C PHE A 850 10.27 -23.78 -23.69
N VAL A 851 10.93 -22.75 -23.15
CA VAL A 851 12.37 -22.77 -22.83
C VAL A 851 12.71 -23.84 -21.80
N SER A 852 12.09 -23.80 -20.62
CA SER A 852 12.32 -24.75 -19.53
C SER A 852 11.08 -24.88 -18.64
N PRO A 853 9.98 -25.45 -19.15
CA PRO A 853 8.77 -25.66 -18.36
C PRO A 853 9.00 -26.72 -17.28
N LEU A 854 8.23 -26.65 -16.20
CA LEU A 854 8.22 -27.69 -15.17
C LEU A 854 7.18 -28.75 -15.50
N ALA A 855 7.42 -29.99 -15.05
CA ALA A 855 6.41 -31.05 -15.13
C ALA A 855 5.17 -30.71 -14.28
N ASN A 856 4.00 -31.18 -14.70
CA ASN A 856 2.73 -30.90 -14.01
C ASN A 856 2.62 -31.51 -12.59
N SER A 857 3.49 -32.44 -12.23
CA SER A 857 3.62 -33.00 -10.88
C SER A 857 4.48 -32.16 -9.93
N VAL A 858 5.22 -31.17 -10.44
CA VAL A 858 6.10 -30.32 -9.66
C VAL A 858 5.34 -29.06 -9.23
N ARG A 859 5.33 -28.75 -7.94
CA ARG A 859 4.80 -27.50 -7.38
C ARG A 859 5.97 -26.55 -7.16
N SER A 860 6.10 -25.54 -8.02
CA SER A 860 7.14 -24.51 -7.93
C SER A 860 6.82 -23.40 -8.93
N ASP A 861 7.42 -22.23 -8.71
CA ASP A 861 7.39 -21.07 -9.59
C ASP A 861 8.66 -20.92 -10.45
N ALA A 862 9.58 -21.91 -10.43
CA ALA A 862 10.87 -21.84 -11.12
C ALA A 862 10.83 -22.11 -12.64
N GLY A 863 9.65 -22.40 -13.21
CA GLY A 863 9.52 -22.74 -14.63
C GLY A 863 9.66 -21.55 -15.58
N ASP A 864 10.32 -21.77 -16.73
CA ASP A 864 10.42 -20.78 -17.81
C ASP A 864 9.49 -21.13 -18.98
N TYR A 865 8.44 -20.33 -19.11
CA TYR A 865 7.35 -20.48 -20.07
C TYR A 865 7.46 -19.54 -21.27
N ARG A 866 8.62 -18.91 -21.48
CA ARG A 866 8.90 -18.20 -22.73
C ARG A 866 9.00 -19.18 -23.89
N LEU A 867 8.71 -18.70 -25.09
CA LEU A 867 8.80 -19.49 -26.32
C LEU A 867 10.24 -19.59 -26.79
N LYS A 868 10.64 -20.77 -27.27
CA LYS A 868 11.85 -20.93 -28.09
C LYS A 868 11.57 -20.40 -29.49
N TRP A 869 12.63 -19.97 -30.17
CA TRP A 869 12.60 -19.35 -31.51
C TRP A 869 11.87 -20.16 -32.60
N CYS A 870 11.73 -21.48 -32.44
CA CYS A 870 11.09 -22.38 -33.40
C CYS A 870 9.60 -22.61 -33.12
N SER A 871 9.05 -21.98 -32.08
CA SER A 871 7.65 -22.14 -31.73
C SER A 871 6.74 -21.63 -32.84
N LYS A 872 5.71 -22.41 -33.19
CA LYS A 872 4.65 -21.96 -34.10
C LYS A 872 3.72 -20.92 -33.48
N ALA A 873 3.82 -20.69 -32.18
CA ALA A 873 3.04 -19.66 -31.47
C ALA A 873 3.62 -18.24 -31.65
N ILE A 874 4.85 -18.11 -32.15
CA ILE A 874 5.48 -16.82 -32.46
C ILE A 874 4.80 -16.21 -33.68
N GLY A 875 4.35 -14.96 -33.56
CA GLY A 875 3.68 -14.17 -34.61
C GLY A 875 2.32 -14.71 -35.05
N ALA A 876 1.76 -15.69 -34.34
CA ALA A 876 0.53 -16.37 -34.72
C ALA A 876 -0.74 -15.74 -34.11
N GLY A 877 -0.58 -14.75 -33.23
CA GLY A 877 -1.68 -14.02 -32.61
C GLY A 877 -2.32 -12.96 -33.52
N THR A 878 -3.03 -12.02 -32.90
CA THR A 878 -3.56 -10.81 -33.55
C THR A 878 -3.16 -9.56 -32.78
N ASN A 879 -2.91 -8.44 -33.48
CA ASN A 879 -2.61 -7.15 -32.84
C ASN A 879 -3.86 -6.42 -32.33
N THR A 880 -5.07 -6.91 -32.63
CA THR A 880 -6.30 -6.23 -32.26
C THR A 880 -6.55 -6.33 -30.76
N GLY A 881 -6.45 -5.20 -30.06
CA GLY A 881 -6.70 -5.10 -28.63
C GLY A 881 -5.67 -5.83 -27.77
N ILE A 882 -4.40 -5.80 -28.18
CA ILE A 882 -3.26 -6.24 -27.35
C ILE A 882 -2.86 -5.14 -26.37
N SER A 883 -2.36 -5.53 -25.20
CA SER A 883 -1.67 -4.61 -24.30
C SER A 883 -0.32 -4.14 -24.90
N PRO A 884 0.21 -2.98 -24.50
CA PRO A 884 1.49 -2.48 -25.01
C PRO A 884 2.69 -3.35 -24.63
N LEU A 885 2.63 -3.99 -23.46
CA LEU A 885 3.72 -4.76 -22.87
C LEU A 885 3.27 -6.18 -22.51
N ASP A 886 4.16 -7.16 -22.65
CA ASP A 886 4.00 -8.53 -22.18
C ASP A 886 4.26 -8.67 -20.67
N LEU A 887 4.26 -9.91 -20.14
CA LEU A 887 4.50 -10.18 -18.71
C LEU A 887 5.91 -9.75 -18.25
N ASP A 888 6.91 -9.79 -19.12
CA ASP A 888 8.28 -9.34 -18.85
C ASP A 888 8.49 -7.85 -19.06
N ARG A 889 7.42 -7.12 -19.40
CA ARG A 889 7.44 -5.70 -19.73
C ARG A 889 8.16 -5.38 -21.04
N ASN A 890 8.28 -6.36 -21.92
CA ASN A 890 8.76 -6.15 -23.28
C ASN A 890 7.63 -5.71 -24.20
N PRO A 891 7.91 -4.95 -25.28
CA PRO A 891 6.89 -4.57 -26.26
C PRO A 891 6.16 -5.80 -26.80
N ARG A 892 4.83 -5.79 -26.76
CA ARG A 892 3.99 -6.94 -27.13
C ARG A 892 3.84 -7.16 -28.64
N ASN A 893 4.25 -6.21 -29.45
CA ASN A 893 4.35 -6.36 -30.88
C ASN A 893 5.77 -5.99 -31.28
N PHE A 894 6.67 -6.97 -31.20
CA PHE A 894 8.08 -6.75 -31.51
C PHE A 894 8.40 -7.03 -32.99
N ASN A 895 7.81 -8.10 -33.54
CA ASN A 895 8.12 -8.61 -34.90
C ASN A 895 6.95 -8.50 -35.90
N GLY A 896 5.99 -7.60 -35.66
CA GLY A 896 4.90 -7.27 -36.59
C GLY A 896 3.53 -7.83 -36.20
N THR A 897 3.49 -9.05 -35.64
CA THR A 897 2.27 -9.66 -35.08
C THR A 897 2.59 -10.20 -33.68
N ALA A 898 1.70 -9.98 -32.73
CA ALA A 898 1.85 -10.46 -31.36
C ALA A 898 1.90 -12.00 -31.27
N ASP A 899 2.70 -12.48 -30.33
CA ASP A 899 2.77 -13.90 -29.98
C ASP A 899 1.55 -14.34 -29.16
N MET A 900 1.23 -15.63 -29.25
CA MET A 900 0.28 -16.26 -28.32
C MET A 900 0.98 -16.52 -26.98
N GLY A 901 0.32 -16.21 -25.86
CA GLY A 901 0.79 -16.51 -24.51
C GLY A 901 1.13 -15.27 -23.68
N ALA A 902 1.71 -15.46 -22.50
CA ALA A 902 2.05 -14.37 -21.58
C ALA A 902 3.24 -13.51 -22.05
N TYR A 903 4.12 -14.07 -22.88
CA TYR A 903 5.40 -13.49 -23.27
C TYR A 903 5.46 -13.22 -24.78
N GLU A 904 6.19 -12.18 -25.16
CA GLU A 904 6.61 -11.93 -26.54
C GLU A 904 8.05 -12.44 -26.75
N PHE A 905 8.28 -13.12 -27.86
CA PHE A 905 9.61 -13.56 -28.26
C PHE A 905 10.42 -12.40 -28.87
N LEU A 906 11.50 -12.02 -28.19
CA LEU A 906 12.38 -10.93 -28.60
C LEU A 906 13.56 -11.34 -29.50
N GLY A 907 13.72 -12.63 -29.78
CA GLY A 907 14.79 -13.07 -30.67
C GLY A 907 14.48 -12.77 -32.14
N ASN A 908 15.53 -12.69 -32.96
CA ASN A 908 15.34 -12.74 -34.40
C ASN A 908 14.92 -14.17 -34.77
N THR A 909 13.80 -14.33 -35.46
CA THR A 909 13.56 -15.57 -36.20
C THR A 909 14.69 -15.70 -37.22
N PRO A 910 15.37 -16.86 -37.34
CA PRO A 910 16.42 -17.01 -38.33
C PRO A 910 15.85 -16.65 -39.70
N SER A 911 16.41 -15.62 -40.33
CA SER A 911 16.09 -15.27 -41.71
C SER A 911 16.22 -16.52 -42.56
N GLN A 912 15.29 -16.77 -43.49
CA GLN A 912 15.43 -17.81 -44.52
C GLN A 912 16.85 -17.73 -45.11
N VAL A 913 17.72 -18.66 -44.74
CA VAL A 913 19.13 -18.54 -45.08
C VAL A 913 19.31 -19.03 -46.51
N ASN A 914 19.58 -18.12 -47.45
CA ASN A 914 20.88 -18.12 -48.10
C ASN A 914 21.33 -19.23 -49.08
N ASN A 915 20.58 -20.33 -49.30
CA ASN A 915 21.11 -21.66 -49.68
C ASN A 915 22.42 -21.66 -50.49
N SER A 916 23.54 -22.02 -49.84
CA SER A 916 24.84 -22.20 -50.50
C SER A 916 24.94 -23.62 -51.07
N ASN A 917 24.71 -23.80 -52.37
CA ASN A 917 24.91 -25.08 -53.04
C ASN A 917 26.42 -25.35 -53.23
N ILE A 918 26.95 -26.42 -52.63
CA ILE A 918 28.31 -26.89 -52.89
C ILE A 918 28.25 -27.89 -54.06
N THR A 919 28.84 -27.53 -55.20
CA THR A 919 28.98 -28.41 -56.36
C THR A 919 30.47 -28.60 -56.68
N GLY A 920 30.97 -29.84 -56.65
CA GLY A 920 32.38 -30.17 -56.94
C GLY A 920 33.02 -31.23 -56.03
N THR A 921 34.14 -31.83 -56.44
CA THR A 921 34.92 -32.82 -55.68
C THR A 921 35.62 -32.18 -54.47
N ILE A 922 35.51 -32.78 -53.28
CA ILE A 922 36.17 -32.31 -52.04
C ILE A 922 37.31 -33.27 -51.68
N ASP A 923 38.56 -32.82 -51.82
CA ASP A 923 39.78 -33.61 -51.56
C ASP A 923 40.44 -33.33 -50.19
N ALA A 924 39.78 -32.59 -49.28
CA ALA A 924 40.34 -32.21 -47.99
C ALA A 924 39.77 -33.05 -46.81
N PRO A 925 40.61 -33.46 -45.82
CA PRO A 925 40.20 -34.32 -44.71
C PRO A 925 39.30 -33.62 -43.66
N THR A 926 39.16 -32.30 -43.69
CA THR A 926 38.26 -31.58 -42.77
C THR A 926 37.76 -30.29 -43.42
N TYR A 927 36.44 -30.12 -43.49
CA TYR A 927 35.81 -28.87 -43.93
C TYR A 927 35.18 -28.15 -42.74
N THR A 928 35.68 -26.97 -42.42
CA THR A 928 35.12 -26.08 -41.37
C THR A 928 34.64 -24.79 -42.04
N GLY A 929 33.36 -24.74 -42.40
CA GLY A 929 32.73 -23.53 -42.90
C GLY A 929 32.45 -22.55 -41.76
N GLY A 930 32.80 -21.27 -41.96
CA GLY A 930 32.27 -20.17 -41.15
C GLY A 930 30.75 -20.08 -41.27
N ALA A 931 30.12 -19.33 -40.37
CA ALA A 931 28.68 -19.27 -40.13
C ALA A 931 27.77 -19.56 -41.36
N ILE A 932 26.86 -20.53 -41.16
CA ILE A 932 25.70 -20.98 -41.97
C ILE A 932 26.06 -21.84 -43.23
N GLN A 933 25.44 -22.99 -43.55
CA GLN A 933 24.14 -23.23 -44.26
C GLN A 933 23.94 -24.74 -44.61
N THR A 934 22.73 -25.14 -45.03
CA THR A 934 22.40 -26.47 -45.59
C THR A 934 23.37 -26.88 -46.72
N ILE A 935 24.04 -28.03 -46.60
CA ILE A 935 24.90 -28.57 -47.67
C ILE A 935 24.04 -29.45 -48.58
N THR A 936 23.79 -29.00 -49.82
CA THR A 936 23.29 -29.84 -50.91
C THR A 936 24.50 -30.34 -51.69
N SER A 937 24.87 -31.62 -51.57
CA SER A 937 26.04 -32.18 -52.25
C SER A 937 25.62 -33.26 -53.25
N THR A 938 25.99 -33.07 -54.52
CA THR A 938 26.08 -34.13 -55.55
C THR A 938 27.52 -34.65 -55.70
N ALA A 939 28.41 -34.28 -54.78
CA ALA A 939 29.84 -34.51 -54.90
C ALA A 939 30.24 -35.98 -54.70
N LYS A 940 31.22 -36.43 -55.49
CA LYS A 940 31.91 -37.70 -55.32
C LYS A 940 33.12 -37.47 -54.41
N ILE A 941 33.23 -38.19 -53.31
CA ILE A 941 34.36 -38.06 -52.37
C ILE A 941 35.37 -39.16 -52.67
N LEU A 942 36.58 -38.78 -53.07
CA LEU A 942 37.71 -39.68 -53.32
C LEU A 942 38.81 -39.41 -52.28
N ALA A 943 38.73 -40.00 -51.10
CA ALA A 943 39.75 -39.81 -50.07
C ALA A 943 40.82 -40.91 -50.12
N PRO A 944 42.10 -40.60 -50.40
CA PRO A 944 43.20 -41.51 -50.10
C PRO A 944 43.50 -41.41 -48.60
N ALA A 945 42.90 -42.29 -47.81
CA ALA A 945 43.16 -42.51 -46.37
C ALA A 945 42.94 -41.30 -45.43
N GLY A 946 41.68 -41.01 -45.07
CA GLY A 946 41.36 -40.07 -43.99
C GLY A 946 39.86 -39.98 -43.67
N LYS A 947 39.52 -39.74 -42.38
CA LYS A 947 38.17 -39.40 -41.91
C LYS A 947 37.78 -38.03 -42.47
N ILE A 948 36.54 -37.86 -42.95
CA ILE A 948 35.99 -36.56 -43.35
C ILE A 948 34.81 -36.21 -42.44
N ASP A 949 34.95 -35.13 -41.68
CA ASP A 949 33.92 -34.62 -40.76
C ASP A 949 33.16 -33.45 -41.42
N PHE A 950 31.84 -33.59 -41.57
CA PHE A 950 30.93 -32.50 -41.91
C PHE A 950 30.21 -32.01 -40.64
N LYS A 951 30.32 -30.71 -40.32
CA LYS A 951 29.66 -30.08 -39.18
C LYS A 951 28.72 -28.98 -39.66
N ALA A 952 27.43 -29.12 -39.35
CA ALA A 952 26.42 -28.09 -39.61
C ALA A 952 25.61 -27.83 -38.34
N PRO A 953 25.20 -26.57 -38.08
CA PRO A 953 24.43 -26.23 -36.88
C PRO A 953 22.94 -26.65 -36.97
N ASN A 954 22.38 -26.83 -38.18
CA ASN A 954 20.93 -27.00 -38.38
C ASN A 954 20.53 -28.31 -39.09
N ALA A 955 21.03 -28.58 -40.31
CA ALA A 955 20.69 -29.80 -41.07
C ALA A 955 21.76 -30.13 -42.14
N ILE A 956 21.83 -31.40 -42.54
CA ILE A 956 22.63 -31.89 -43.69
C ILE A 956 21.68 -32.66 -44.61
N LEU A 957 21.56 -32.27 -45.89
CA LEU A 957 20.67 -32.91 -46.85
C LEU A 957 21.47 -33.63 -47.94
N LEU A 958 21.35 -34.95 -48.02
CA LEU A 958 22.02 -35.76 -49.04
C LEU A 958 21.04 -36.02 -50.20
N SER A 959 21.39 -35.58 -51.41
CA SER A 959 20.56 -35.77 -52.60
C SER A 959 20.76 -37.17 -53.22
N PRO A 960 19.77 -37.69 -53.99
CA PRO A 960 19.94 -38.93 -54.76
C PRO A 960 21.17 -38.84 -55.68
N GLY A 961 22.06 -39.85 -55.60
CA GLY A 961 23.33 -39.87 -56.34
C GLY A 961 24.57 -39.58 -55.48
N PHE A 962 24.41 -39.27 -54.19
CA PHE A 962 25.54 -39.20 -53.24
C PHE A 962 26.24 -40.55 -53.11
N GLU A 963 27.55 -40.59 -53.30
CA GLU A 963 28.37 -41.80 -53.25
C GLU A 963 29.63 -41.58 -52.40
N ALA A 964 29.75 -42.34 -51.30
CA ALA A 964 30.94 -42.36 -50.45
C ALA A 964 31.64 -43.72 -50.60
N ARG A 965 32.85 -43.74 -51.18
CA ARG A 965 33.63 -44.98 -51.35
C ARG A 965 35.00 -44.82 -50.69
N GLY A 966 35.27 -45.64 -49.67
CA GLY A 966 36.56 -45.71 -49.00
C GLY A 966 36.77 -47.11 -48.41
N MET A 967 38.03 -47.58 -48.39
CA MET A 967 38.42 -48.90 -47.91
C MET A 967 38.25 -49.03 -46.39
N GLY A 968 37.02 -49.25 -45.93
CA GLY A 968 36.69 -49.60 -44.56
C GLY A 968 36.59 -48.42 -43.58
N LYS A 969 35.43 -48.35 -42.93
CA LYS A 969 35.07 -47.62 -41.68
C LYS A 969 34.60 -46.16 -41.79
N TYR A 970 33.27 -46.04 -41.67
CA TYR A 970 32.39 -44.96 -41.16
C TYR A 970 32.38 -43.58 -41.84
N PHE A 971 31.25 -43.25 -42.46
CA PHE A 971 30.77 -41.87 -42.62
C PHE A 971 30.11 -41.44 -41.31
N GLU A 972 30.59 -40.36 -40.67
CA GLU A 972 30.05 -39.82 -39.43
C GLU A 972 29.57 -38.38 -39.68
N ALA A 973 28.25 -38.18 -39.81
CA ALA A 973 27.65 -36.84 -39.84
C ALA A 973 27.32 -36.41 -38.41
N LYS A 974 27.99 -35.36 -37.91
CA LYS A 974 27.68 -34.76 -36.61
C LYS A 974 26.87 -33.49 -36.80
N ILE A 975 25.57 -33.59 -36.57
CA ILE A 975 24.74 -32.41 -36.34
C ILE A 975 25.10 -31.90 -34.94
N GLY A 976 25.59 -30.67 -34.84
CA GLY A 976 25.84 -30.06 -33.54
C GLY A 976 24.54 -30.04 -32.75
N ALA A 977 24.55 -30.59 -31.54
CA ALA A 977 23.39 -30.69 -30.67
C ALA A 977 22.91 -29.29 -30.23
N ASN A 978 22.20 -28.57 -31.10
CA ASN A 978 21.16 -27.65 -30.71
C ASN A 978 19.82 -28.39 -30.84
N VAL A 979 19.63 -29.41 -30.00
CA VAL A 979 18.37 -30.17 -29.88
C VAL A 979 17.32 -29.32 -29.14
N ALA A 980 17.17 -28.04 -29.48
CA ALA A 980 16.21 -27.17 -28.83
C ALA A 980 14.78 -27.40 -29.36
N CYS A 981 14.65 -28.01 -30.55
CA CYS A 981 13.42 -28.14 -31.31
C CYS A 981 13.32 -29.52 -31.99
N SER A 982 13.40 -30.61 -31.24
CA SER A 982 12.93 -31.91 -31.76
C SER A 982 11.42 -31.98 -31.51
N ASN A 983 10.64 -32.13 -32.59
CA ASN A 983 9.28 -32.64 -32.50
C ASN A 983 9.28 -34.07 -31.96
#